data_AF-A0A1U8NZT1-F1
#
_entry.id   AF-A0A1U8NZT1-F1
#
_cell.length_a   1.000
_cell.length_b   1.000
_cell.length_c   1.000
_cell.angle_alpha   90.00
_cell.angle_beta   90.00
_cell.angle_gamma   90.00
#
_symmetry.space_group_name_H-M   'P 1'
#
loop_
_entity.id
_entity.type
_entity.pdbx_description
1 polymer ?
#
loop_
_entity_poly.entity_id
_entity_poly.type
_entity_poly.pdbx_seq_one_letter_code
_entity_poly.pdbx_strand_id
1 'polypeptide(L)'
;MAPPSITKNALDAIGLADDHVFMSITLKGTNFLANGQPILSNVPQNIVATPSPFSPLDKSKGAVGCFVGFDTEEPKSQHVVSIGKLSGIRFMSIFRFKVWWTTHWVGNSGKDLEHETQMMMLDKDESVRPYVLLLPLLEGPFRASLQPGIDDNVDICMESGSTRVSRSTFRSCLYMHVGDDPYKLVKEAMKVARHHLGTIKLLEEKTPPGVVDKFGWCTWDAFYLNVHPKGVWEGVKGLAEGGCPPGMVLIDDGWQSICHDDDPISDKDGMNRTSAGEQMPCRLIKMEENYKFREYESIKLGNKKGMGAFIRDLKEEYKTIEHVYVWHALCGYWGGIRPNVQGMPPAKVVTPKLSQGLKMTMEDLAVDKIVNNGVGLVPPEVVHEMYEGLHSHLQSVGIDGVKVDVIHLLEMLAEEFGGRVDLAKAYYKALTASIRKHFKGNGIIASMEHCNDFFFLGTEAISLGRVGDDFWCTDPSGDPHGTYWLQGCHMVHCAYNSLWMGNFIQPDWDMFQSTHQCAEFHAASRAISGGPIYISDIVGQHNFKLLKSLALPDGSILRCQHYALPTRDCLFEDPLHDGKTMLKIWNLNKYTGVLGLFNCQGGGWSRESRRNESASQFSAMVGCFASPKDVEWSNGKNPVSVDGVSIFAVYMYQKRELMLMKPSDKIEVSLEPFNYELLTVSPVTIFPRKNIHFAPIGLVNMLNTGGAIQSTMLGDGENLVRIGVKGSGEMRVYASKKPMTCKIDETLTEFNYEEQMITVHVPWPLSSSSLSIVEYLF
;
A
#
# COMPACT_ATOMS: atom_id res chain seq x y z
N MET A 1 -34.78 -64.85 -34.07
CA MET A 1 -33.38 -64.61 -34.51
C MET A 1 -33.15 -63.11 -34.47
N ALA A 2 -32.26 -62.68 -33.57
CA ALA A 2 -31.99 -61.28 -33.28
C ALA A 2 -31.06 -60.64 -34.34
N PRO A 3 -31.18 -59.34 -34.62
CA PRO A 3 -30.24 -58.64 -35.49
C PRO A 3 -28.93 -58.30 -34.75
N PRO A 4 -27.78 -58.24 -35.45
CA PRO A 4 -26.47 -58.16 -34.84
C PRO A 4 -25.99 -56.72 -34.56
N SER A 5 -25.24 -56.65 -33.46
CA SER A 5 -24.41 -55.57 -32.92
C SER A 5 -23.41 -54.97 -33.92
N ILE A 6 -23.32 -53.63 -33.97
CA ILE A 6 -22.20 -52.90 -34.57
C ILE A 6 -21.20 -52.58 -33.47
N THR A 7 -20.02 -53.16 -33.60
CA THR A 7 -18.85 -53.02 -32.74
C THR A 7 -18.12 -51.70 -32.93
N LYS A 8 -17.61 -51.18 -31.81
CA LYS A 8 -16.50 -50.24 -31.61
C LYS A 8 -15.55 -50.14 -32.81
N ASN A 9 -15.45 -48.95 -33.40
CA ASN A 9 -14.23 -48.29 -33.92
C ASN A 9 -14.62 -47.10 -34.82
N ALA A 10 -14.92 -45.94 -34.22
CA ALA A 10 -14.96 -44.63 -34.90
C ALA A 10 -15.06 -43.45 -33.91
N LEU A 11 -14.27 -43.45 -32.83
CA LEU A 11 -14.24 -42.31 -31.88
C LEU A 11 -12.83 -41.89 -31.41
N ASP A 12 -11.76 -42.44 -32.00
CA ASP A 12 -10.37 -42.07 -31.65
C ASP A 12 -9.70 -41.23 -32.75
N ALA A 13 -10.37 -40.19 -33.22
CA ALA A 13 -9.78 -39.21 -34.14
C ALA A 13 -10.40 -37.80 -33.99
N ILE A 14 -10.62 -37.35 -32.77
CA ILE A 14 -10.67 -35.92 -32.44
C ILE A 14 -9.87 -35.76 -31.16
N GLY A 15 -8.54 -35.66 -31.32
CA GLY A 15 -7.70 -35.16 -30.25
C GLY A 15 -8.17 -33.74 -29.94
N LEU A 16 -8.70 -33.54 -28.73
CA LEU A 16 -8.75 -32.22 -28.12
C LEU A 16 -7.31 -31.74 -28.05
N ALA A 17 -6.95 -30.81 -28.94
CA ALA A 17 -5.72 -30.06 -28.80
C ALA A 17 -5.86 -29.25 -27.51
N ASP A 18 -5.12 -29.63 -26.47
CA ASP A 18 -4.75 -28.72 -25.40
C ASP A 18 -3.93 -27.59 -26.04
N ASP A 19 -4.59 -26.48 -26.39
CA ASP A 19 -3.96 -25.23 -26.83
C ASP A 19 -3.25 -24.55 -25.64
N HIS A 20 -2.29 -25.25 -25.03
CA HIS A 20 -1.36 -24.62 -24.10
C HIS A 20 -0.39 -23.73 -24.90
N VAL A 21 -0.73 -22.45 -25.01
CA VAL A 21 0.17 -21.42 -25.57
C VAL A 21 1.47 -21.43 -24.77
N PHE A 22 2.57 -21.82 -25.41
CA PHE A 22 3.90 -21.84 -24.80
C PHE A 22 4.32 -20.41 -24.40
N MET A 23 4.40 -20.15 -23.09
CA MET A 23 4.94 -18.89 -22.58
C MET A 23 6.45 -18.85 -22.71
N SER A 24 6.99 -17.81 -23.34
CA SER A 24 8.44 -17.61 -23.48
C SER A 24 8.83 -16.16 -23.70
N ILE A 25 10.01 -15.79 -23.21
CA ILE A 25 10.69 -14.54 -23.53
C ILE A 25 12.10 -14.82 -24.04
N THR A 26 12.46 -14.25 -25.19
CA THR A 26 13.76 -14.50 -25.83
C THR A 26 14.28 -13.25 -26.54
N LEU A 27 15.61 -13.08 -26.57
CA LEU A 27 16.28 -12.14 -27.45
C LEU A 27 16.71 -12.89 -28.72
N LYS A 28 16.15 -12.52 -29.88
CA LYS A 28 16.47 -13.13 -31.18
C LYS A 28 16.84 -12.07 -32.20
N GLY A 29 18.10 -12.09 -32.65
CA GLY A 29 18.63 -11.02 -33.49
C GLY A 29 18.59 -9.69 -32.72
N THR A 30 17.93 -8.69 -33.28
CA THR A 30 17.77 -7.37 -32.67
C THR A 30 16.38 -7.17 -32.03
N ASN A 31 15.68 -8.24 -31.66
CA ASN A 31 14.32 -8.15 -31.11
C ASN A 31 14.17 -8.98 -29.84
N PHE A 32 13.61 -8.38 -28.79
CA PHE A 32 13.00 -9.14 -27.70
C PHE A 32 11.62 -9.62 -28.14
N LEU A 33 11.35 -10.90 -27.96
CA LEU A 33 10.12 -11.57 -28.35
C LEU A 33 9.42 -12.17 -27.13
N ALA A 34 8.13 -11.89 -26.95
CA ALA A 34 7.25 -12.57 -26.00
C ALA A 34 6.27 -13.48 -26.78
N ASN A 35 6.32 -14.79 -26.55
CA ASN A 35 5.60 -15.79 -27.35
C ASN A 35 5.82 -15.63 -28.87
N GLY A 36 7.06 -15.29 -29.26
CA GLY A 36 7.43 -15.03 -30.64
C GLY A 36 7.00 -13.66 -31.20
N GLN A 37 6.24 -12.86 -30.45
CA GLN A 37 5.83 -11.52 -30.85
C GLN A 37 6.83 -10.47 -30.38
N PRO A 38 7.26 -9.52 -31.24
CA PRO A 38 8.20 -8.48 -30.86
C PRO A 38 7.60 -7.54 -29.80
N ILE A 39 8.37 -7.30 -28.74
CA ILE A 39 8.03 -6.35 -27.66
C ILE A 39 8.99 -5.18 -27.60
N LEU A 40 10.26 -5.40 -27.95
CA LEU A 40 11.26 -4.36 -28.16
C LEU A 40 12.02 -4.71 -29.44
N SER A 41 12.16 -3.73 -30.33
CA SER A 41 12.89 -3.85 -31.60
C SER A 41 14.21 -3.08 -31.55
N ASN A 42 15.07 -3.24 -32.55
CA ASN A 42 16.35 -2.52 -32.63
C ASN A 42 17.22 -2.65 -31.36
N VAL A 43 17.15 -3.79 -30.67
CA VAL A 43 17.94 -4.07 -29.47
C VAL A 43 19.43 -4.01 -29.82
N PRO A 44 20.24 -3.16 -29.14
CA PRO A 44 21.67 -3.05 -29.40
C PRO A 44 22.44 -4.34 -29.15
N GLN A 45 23.54 -4.56 -29.89
CA GLN A 45 24.34 -5.79 -29.80
C GLN A 45 25.05 -5.98 -28.46
N ASN A 46 25.25 -4.90 -27.70
CA ASN A 46 25.86 -4.97 -26.37
C ASN A 46 24.87 -5.39 -25.27
N ILE A 47 23.58 -5.54 -25.59
CA ILE A 47 22.58 -6.07 -24.67
C ILE A 47 22.70 -7.59 -24.59
N VAL A 48 22.72 -8.10 -23.37
CA VAL A 48 22.82 -9.53 -23.06
C VAL A 48 21.55 -9.95 -22.32
N ALA A 49 20.92 -11.01 -22.80
CA ALA A 49 19.76 -11.62 -22.15
C ALA A 49 20.09 -13.06 -21.74
N THR A 50 19.92 -13.38 -20.45
CA THR A 50 20.17 -14.70 -19.88
C THR A 50 18.87 -15.27 -19.31
N PRO A 51 18.42 -16.46 -19.74
CA PRO A 51 17.24 -17.10 -19.18
C PRO A 51 17.33 -17.25 -17.65
N SER A 52 16.21 -17.04 -16.96
CA SER A 52 16.14 -17.17 -15.51
C SER A 52 16.39 -18.62 -15.08
N PRO A 53 17.34 -18.89 -14.17
CA PRO A 53 17.51 -20.24 -13.59
C PRO A 53 16.37 -20.59 -12.62
N PHE A 54 15.51 -19.62 -12.28
CA PHE A 54 14.41 -19.75 -11.31
C PHE A 54 13.06 -20.05 -11.96
N SER A 55 13.01 -20.21 -13.28
CA SER A 55 11.79 -20.67 -13.95
C SER A 55 11.46 -22.11 -13.53
N PRO A 56 10.17 -22.48 -13.38
CA PRO A 56 9.78 -23.84 -13.04
C PRO A 56 10.41 -24.83 -14.02
N LEU A 57 11.03 -25.90 -13.51
CA LEU A 57 11.66 -27.00 -14.25
C LEU A 57 10.64 -27.88 -15.01
N ASP A 58 9.49 -27.32 -15.37
CA ASP A 58 8.56 -27.98 -16.26
C ASP A 58 9.09 -27.84 -17.69
N LYS A 59 9.71 -28.91 -18.20
CA LYS A 59 10.27 -28.97 -19.56
C LYS A 59 9.22 -28.72 -20.65
N SER A 60 7.93 -28.67 -20.31
CA SER A 60 6.83 -28.33 -21.20
C SER A 60 6.54 -26.83 -21.32
N LYS A 61 7.22 -25.95 -20.55
CA LYS A 61 7.06 -24.48 -20.61
C LYS A 61 8.41 -23.84 -20.98
N GLY A 62 8.41 -22.91 -21.93
CA GLY A 62 9.62 -22.17 -22.33
C GLY A 62 10.20 -21.32 -21.18
N ALA A 63 11.34 -20.65 -21.41
CA ALA A 63 11.87 -19.71 -20.43
C ALA A 63 10.90 -18.52 -20.26
N VAL A 64 10.16 -18.50 -19.15
CA VAL A 64 9.13 -17.48 -18.85
C VAL A 64 9.71 -16.18 -18.28
N GLY A 65 11.03 -16.12 -18.06
CA GLY A 65 11.71 -14.91 -17.65
C GLY A 65 13.19 -14.91 -18.01
N CYS A 66 13.77 -13.72 -18.13
CA CYS A 66 15.20 -13.53 -18.39
C CYS A 66 15.77 -12.31 -17.66
N PHE A 67 17.03 -12.41 -17.29
CA PHE A 67 17.83 -11.27 -16.83
C PHE A 67 18.46 -10.57 -18.03
N VAL A 68 18.40 -9.25 -18.02
CA VAL A 68 18.97 -8.39 -19.06
C VAL A 68 20.07 -7.53 -18.44
N GLY A 69 21.21 -7.48 -19.12
CA GLY A 69 22.35 -6.65 -18.78
C GLY A 69 23.03 -6.13 -20.04
N PHE A 70 24.19 -5.49 -19.89
CA PHE A 70 24.92 -4.92 -21.01
C PHE A 70 26.41 -4.76 -20.71
N ASP A 71 27.19 -4.54 -21.76
CA ASP A 71 28.59 -4.13 -21.70
C ASP A 71 28.78 -2.71 -22.27
N THR A 72 29.74 -1.99 -21.69
CA THR A 72 30.21 -0.68 -22.17
C THR A 72 31.74 -0.66 -22.19
N GLU A 73 32.33 0.22 -22.99
CA GLU A 73 33.79 0.29 -23.13
C GLU A 73 34.49 0.86 -21.89
N GLU A 74 33.88 1.87 -21.26
CA GLU A 74 34.48 2.60 -20.13
C GLU A 74 33.70 2.37 -18.83
N PRO A 75 34.40 2.14 -17.70
CA PRO A 75 33.74 2.08 -16.41
C PRO A 75 33.26 3.48 -15.99
N LYS A 76 31.98 3.59 -15.63
CA LYS A 76 31.35 4.83 -15.14
C LYS A 76 30.53 4.54 -13.89
N SER A 77 30.31 5.58 -13.09
CA SER A 77 29.38 5.55 -11.95
C SER A 77 27.92 5.69 -12.37
N GLN A 78 27.67 6.09 -13.62
CA GLN A 78 26.36 6.16 -14.24
C GLN A 78 26.44 5.72 -15.71
N HIS A 79 25.49 4.89 -16.13
CA HIS A 79 25.27 4.50 -17.53
C HIS A 79 23.82 4.72 -17.91
N VAL A 80 23.59 5.16 -19.14
CA VAL A 80 22.28 5.16 -19.79
C VAL A 80 22.45 4.40 -21.10
N VAL A 81 21.74 3.29 -21.25
CA VAL A 81 21.88 2.39 -22.40
C VAL A 81 20.50 2.01 -22.91
N SER A 82 20.30 2.04 -24.23
CA SER A 82 19.05 1.58 -24.83
C SER A 82 18.92 0.06 -24.77
N ILE A 83 17.75 -0.42 -24.36
CA ILE A 83 17.38 -1.84 -24.41
C ILE A 83 16.47 -2.18 -25.60
N GLY A 84 16.24 -1.20 -26.49
CA GLY A 84 15.45 -1.33 -27.72
C GLY A 84 14.25 -0.38 -27.78
N LYS A 85 13.66 -0.32 -28.97
CA LYS A 85 12.53 0.52 -29.34
C LYS A 85 11.19 -0.14 -28.98
N LEU A 86 10.36 0.60 -28.25
CA LEU A 86 8.97 0.26 -27.94
C LEU A 86 8.03 1.12 -28.79
N SER A 87 7.11 0.49 -29.52
CA SER A 87 6.16 1.20 -30.38
C SER A 87 4.85 0.46 -30.50
N GLY A 88 3.73 1.16 -30.25
CA GLY A 88 2.38 0.64 -30.48
C GLY A 88 1.93 -0.43 -29.48
N ILE A 89 2.60 -0.52 -28.31
CA ILE A 89 2.23 -1.46 -27.24
C ILE A 89 1.88 -0.64 -26.01
N ARG A 90 0.61 -0.66 -25.63
CA ARG A 90 0.12 -0.06 -24.38
C ARG A 90 0.93 -0.58 -23.20
N PHE A 91 1.27 0.31 -22.28
CA PHE A 91 1.90 -0.06 -21.04
C PHE A 91 1.36 0.76 -19.88
N MET A 92 1.52 0.20 -18.69
CA MET A 92 1.47 0.94 -17.44
C MET A 92 2.84 0.89 -16.78
N SER A 93 3.15 1.89 -15.98
CA SER A 93 4.43 2.01 -15.29
C SER A 93 4.24 2.68 -13.94
N ILE A 94 5.19 2.44 -13.04
CA ILE A 94 5.30 3.14 -11.77
C ILE A 94 6.63 3.87 -11.77
N PHE A 95 6.59 5.20 -11.66
CA PHE A 95 7.77 6.06 -11.70
C PHE A 95 7.81 7.01 -10.50
N ARG A 96 9.01 7.47 -10.14
CA ARG A 96 9.16 8.48 -9.08
C ARG A 96 8.88 9.86 -9.65
N PHE A 97 7.79 10.47 -9.22
CA PHE A 97 7.45 11.85 -9.60
C PHE A 97 8.00 12.87 -8.60
N LYS A 98 8.39 12.42 -7.40
CA LYS A 98 9.16 13.17 -6.38
C LYS A 98 10.28 12.26 -5.86
N VAL A 99 11.22 12.83 -5.10
CA VAL A 99 12.22 12.02 -4.38
C VAL A 99 11.52 10.97 -3.50
N TRP A 100 10.46 11.32 -2.79
CA TRP A 100 9.86 10.41 -1.82
C TRP A 100 8.83 9.46 -2.41
N TRP A 101 8.21 9.84 -3.54
CA TRP A 101 6.91 9.32 -3.95
C TRP A 101 6.86 8.88 -5.41
N THR A 102 6.03 7.87 -5.65
CA THR A 102 5.79 7.29 -6.98
C THR A 102 4.32 7.38 -7.36
N THR A 103 4.06 7.37 -8.66
CA THR A 103 2.71 7.32 -9.20
C THR A 103 2.66 6.44 -10.45
N HIS A 104 1.45 6.13 -10.88
CA HIS A 104 1.15 5.41 -12.11
C HIS A 104 1.28 6.32 -13.32
N TRP A 105 1.67 5.71 -14.44
CA TRP A 105 1.72 6.37 -15.73
C TRP A 105 1.45 5.38 -16.87
N VAL A 106 0.78 5.84 -17.93
CA VAL A 106 0.44 5.04 -19.12
C VAL A 106 1.02 5.64 -20.40
N GLY A 107 1.32 4.78 -21.36
CA GLY A 107 1.81 5.18 -22.68
C GLY A 107 1.73 4.04 -23.68
N ASN A 108 2.24 4.25 -24.89
CA ASN A 108 2.25 3.22 -25.94
C ASN A 108 3.58 3.13 -26.71
N SER A 109 4.56 3.98 -26.39
CA SER A 109 5.87 4.04 -27.03
C SER A 109 6.97 4.40 -26.03
N GLY A 110 8.24 4.12 -26.34
CA GLY A 110 9.33 4.31 -25.36
C GLY A 110 9.54 5.75 -24.91
N LYS A 111 9.24 6.73 -25.77
CA LYS A 111 9.25 8.17 -25.40
C LYS A 111 8.16 8.55 -24.39
N ASP A 112 7.11 7.73 -24.27
CA ASP A 112 6.04 7.97 -23.32
C ASP A 112 6.41 7.51 -21.90
N LEU A 113 7.59 6.94 -21.67
CA LEU A 113 8.08 6.66 -20.33
C LEU A 113 8.45 7.93 -19.58
N GLU A 114 8.35 7.87 -18.26
CA GLU A 114 8.91 8.88 -17.36
C GLU A 114 10.28 8.45 -16.86
N HIS A 115 11.10 9.43 -16.46
CA HIS A 115 12.35 9.17 -15.75
C HIS A 115 12.07 8.47 -14.41
N GLU A 116 13.06 7.75 -13.89
CA GLU A 116 12.93 7.03 -12.61
C GLU A 116 11.78 6.00 -12.58
N THR A 117 11.47 5.40 -13.74
CA THR A 117 10.51 4.29 -13.81
C THR A 117 11.09 3.03 -13.17
N GLN A 118 10.35 2.44 -12.23
CA GLN A 118 10.82 1.36 -11.34
C GLN A 118 10.12 0.03 -11.59
N MET A 119 9.01 0.07 -12.32
CA MET A 119 8.30 -1.08 -12.83
C MET A 119 7.55 -0.65 -14.07
N MET A 120 7.54 -1.49 -15.09
CA MET A 120 6.74 -1.30 -16.30
C MET A 120 6.08 -2.63 -16.68
N MET A 121 4.81 -2.59 -17.04
CA MET A 121 4.07 -3.74 -17.53
C MET A 121 3.50 -3.42 -18.91
N LEU A 122 3.80 -4.27 -19.88
CA LEU A 122 3.25 -4.21 -21.23
C LEU A 122 1.92 -4.96 -21.27
N ASP A 123 0.94 -4.36 -21.92
CA ASP A 123 -0.39 -4.93 -22.10
C ASP A 123 -0.35 -6.14 -23.02
N LYS A 124 -1.21 -7.11 -22.72
CA LYS A 124 -1.40 -8.27 -23.56
C LYS A 124 -2.08 -7.87 -24.88
N ASP A 125 -2.02 -8.76 -25.84
CA ASP A 125 -2.91 -8.74 -27.01
C ASP A 125 -3.91 -9.88 -26.85
N GLU A 126 -5.15 -9.71 -27.32
CA GLU A 126 -6.24 -10.66 -27.05
C GLU A 126 -5.97 -12.08 -27.58
N SER A 127 -5.06 -12.23 -28.55
CA SER A 127 -4.85 -13.50 -29.25
C SER A 127 -3.43 -14.08 -29.19
N VAL A 128 -2.39 -13.30 -28.84
CA VAL A 128 -1.00 -13.78 -29.05
C VAL A 128 0.03 -13.31 -28.01
N ARG A 129 0.09 -12.00 -27.71
CA ARG A 129 1.12 -11.45 -26.80
C ARG A 129 0.66 -11.55 -25.33
N PRO A 130 1.42 -12.18 -24.43
CA PRO A 130 1.11 -12.19 -23.00
C PRO A 130 1.43 -10.82 -22.36
N TYR A 131 1.04 -10.61 -21.11
CA TYR A 131 1.59 -9.49 -20.34
C TYR A 131 3.10 -9.67 -20.18
N VAL A 132 3.84 -8.57 -20.20
CA VAL A 132 5.29 -8.58 -19.98
C VAL A 132 5.66 -7.58 -18.90
N LEU A 133 6.30 -8.05 -17.83
CA LEU A 133 6.87 -7.19 -16.80
C LEU A 133 8.32 -6.86 -17.14
N LEU A 134 8.70 -5.60 -17.00
CA LEU A 134 10.08 -5.11 -16.99
C LEU A 134 10.34 -4.54 -15.59
N LEU A 135 11.21 -5.21 -14.83
CA LEU A 135 11.53 -4.89 -13.44
C LEU A 135 13.02 -4.54 -13.28
N PRO A 136 13.39 -3.24 -13.25
CA PRO A 136 14.73 -2.79 -12.88
C PRO A 136 15.16 -3.33 -11.51
N LEU A 137 16.39 -3.83 -11.41
CA LEU A 137 16.97 -4.46 -10.24
C LEU A 137 18.24 -3.74 -9.75
N LEU A 138 18.76 -4.21 -8.61
CA LEU A 138 20.11 -3.88 -8.16
C LEU A 138 21.13 -4.86 -8.75
N GLU A 139 22.33 -4.38 -9.06
CA GLU A 139 23.47 -5.24 -9.37
C GLU A 139 24.75 -4.69 -8.72
N GLY A 140 25.25 -5.41 -7.71
CA GLY A 140 26.37 -4.93 -6.90
C GLY A 140 26.00 -3.59 -6.23
N PRO A 141 26.84 -2.55 -6.35
CA PRO A 141 26.56 -1.24 -5.75
C PRO A 141 25.70 -0.32 -6.64
N PHE A 142 25.13 -0.82 -7.73
CA PHE A 142 24.35 -0.04 -8.69
C PHE A 142 22.85 -0.34 -8.60
N ARG A 143 22.04 0.67 -8.86
CA ARG A 143 20.59 0.60 -8.97
C ARG A 143 20.15 0.90 -10.40
N ALA A 144 19.17 0.14 -10.89
CA ALA A 144 18.54 0.36 -12.19
C ALA A 144 17.23 1.15 -12.09
N SER A 145 16.97 2.01 -13.07
CA SER A 145 15.65 2.54 -13.45
C SER A 145 15.47 2.52 -14.98
N LEU A 146 14.23 2.61 -15.45
CA LEU A 146 13.92 2.90 -16.85
C LEU A 146 13.66 4.39 -17.04
N GLN A 147 13.90 4.87 -18.25
CA GLN A 147 13.63 6.24 -18.66
C GLN A 147 13.36 6.31 -20.18
N PRO A 148 12.76 7.39 -20.68
CA PRO A 148 12.58 7.59 -22.12
C PRO A 148 13.94 7.76 -22.80
N GLY A 149 14.11 7.06 -23.93
CA GLY A 149 15.26 7.17 -24.83
C GLY A 149 14.93 7.91 -26.13
N ILE A 150 15.95 8.12 -26.96
CA ILE A 150 15.81 8.74 -28.28
C ILE A 150 15.07 7.79 -29.24
N ASP A 151 14.27 8.30 -30.17
CA ASP A 151 13.57 7.51 -31.22
C ASP A 151 12.62 6.42 -30.69
N ASP A 152 11.89 6.71 -29.61
CA ASP A 152 11.01 5.79 -28.87
C ASP A 152 11.74 4.58 -28.25
N ASN A 153 13.04 4.71 -28.00
CA ASN A 153 13.78 3.73 -27.22
C ASN A 153 13.35 3.73 -25.75
N VAL A 154 13.42 2.57 -25.15
CA VAL A 154 13.44 2.40 -23.70
C VAL A 154 14.90 2.33 -23.27
N ASP A 155 15.31 3.22 -22.38
CA ASP A 155 16.67 3.25 -21.86
C ASP A 155 16.69 2.76 -20.41
N ILE A 156 17.75 2.02 -20.05
CA ILE A 156 18.06 1.66 -18.67
C ILE A 156 19.14 2.58 -18.13
N CYS A 157 18.86 3.20 -16.98
CA CYS A 157 19.82 3.99 -16.21
C CYS A 157 20.37 3.11 -15.08
N MET A 158 21.69 2.86 -15.08
CA MET A 158 22.40 2.20 -14.00
C MET A 158 23.27 3.21 -13.26
N GLU A 159 23.06 3.40 -11.97
CA GLU A 159 23.84 4.36 -11.17
C GLU A 159 24.26 3.85 -9.79
N SER A 160 25.48 4.20 -9.38
CA SER A 160 26.00 3.89 -8.05
C SER A 160 25.80 5.02 -7.03
N GLY A 161 25.45 6.23 -7.49
CA GLY A 161 25.37 7.42 -6.62
C GLY A 161 26.71 7.93 -6.09
N SER A 162 27.85 7.40 -6.58
CA SER A 162 29.19 7.84 -6.17
C SER A 162 30.17 7.84 -7.35
N THR A 163 30.90 8.94 -7.55
CA THR A 163 31.94 9.00 -8.60
C THR A 163 33.12 8.05 -8.33
N ARG A 164 33.23 7.54 -7.10
CA ARG A 164 34.27 6.60 -6.67
C ARG A 164 33.93 5.14 -6.98
N VAL A 165 32.68 4.86 -7.35
CA VAL A 165 32.18 3.51 -7.62
C VAL A 165 31.77 3.41 -9.08
N SER A 166 32.62 2.79 -9.88
CA SER A 166 32.43 2.63 -11.33
C SER A 166 32.47 1.15 -11.75
N ARG A 167 31.75 0.85 -12.83
CA ARG A 167 31.69 -0.48 -13.46
C ARG A 167 31.36 -0.30 -14.94
N SER A 168 31.69 -1.26 -15.81
CA SER A 168 31.37 -1.21 -17.25
C SER A 168 30.51 -2.38 -17.75
N THR A 169 30.36 -3.43 -16.94
CA THR A 169 29.67 -4.67 -17.32
C THR A 169 28.59 -5.02 -16.32
N PHE A 170 27.42 -5.38 -16.82
CA PHE A 170 26.29 -5.82 -16.02
C PHE A 170 25.57 -7.01 -16.66
N ARG A 171 24.88 -7.82 -15.86
CA ARG A 171 24.24 -9.07 -16.32
C ARG A 171 22.80 -9.24 -15.86
N SER A 172 22.36 -8.48 -14.86
CA SER A 172 21.04 -8.61 -14.24
C SER A 172 20.45 -7.26 -13.82
N CYS A 173 20.71 -6.19 -14.58
CA CYS A 173 20.15 -4.86 -14.33
C CYS A 173 18.61 -4.84 -14.37
N LEU A 174 18.03 -5.70 -15.21
CA LEU A 174 16.61 -5.74 -15.49
C LEU A 174 16.16 -7.20 -15.52
N TYR A 175 15.02 -7.47 -14.91
CA TYR A 175 14.34 -8.75 -15.06
C TYR A 175 13.10 -8.58 -15.92
N MET A 176 12.97 -9.42 -16.95
CA MET A 176 11.77 -9.50 -17.76
C MET A 176 11.01 -10.79 -17.49
N HIS A 177 9.68 -10.72 -17.41
CA HIS A 177 8.82 -11.87 -17.12
C HIS A 177 7.56 -11.85 -17.98
N VAL A 178 7.05 -13.02 -18.39
CA VAL A 178 5.81 -13.14 -19.18
C VAL A 178 4.73 -13.93 -18.44
N GLY A 179 3.46 -13.56 -18.63
CA GLY A 179 2.32 -14.17 -17.95
C GLY A 179 0.97 -13.79 -18.55
N ASP A 180 -0.07 -14.58 -18.29
CA ASP A 180 -1.45 -14.37 -18.73
C ASP A 180 -2.31 -13.60 -17.71
N ASP A 181 -1.86 -13.58 -16.45
CA ASP A 181 -2.49 -12.88 -15.34
C ASP A 181 -1.54 -11.79 -14.80
N PRO A 182 -1.96 -10.50 -14.81
CA PRO A 182 -1.07 -9.39 -14.47
C PRO A 182 -0.68 -9.36 -13.00
N TYR A 183 -1.51 -9.88 -12.09
CA TYR A 183 -1.19 -9.88 -10.65
C TYR A 183 -0.26 -11.03 -10.30
N LYS A 184 -0.49 -12.22 -10.87
CA LYS A 184 0.44 -13.36 -10.74
C LYS A 184 1.78 -13.04 -11.39
N LEU A 185 1.78 -12.37 -12.54
CA LEU A 185 2.99 -11.91 -13.23
C LEU A 185 3.91 -11.12 -12.28
N VAL A 186 3.36 -10.11 -11.59
CA VAL A 186 4.13 -9.31 -10.63
C VAL A 186 4.59 -10.17 -9.44
N LYS A 187 3.70 -10.97 -8.85
CA LYS A 187 4.04 -11.86 -7.72
C LYS A 187 5.20 -12.82 -8.05
N GLU A 188 5.15 -13.48 -9.19
CA GLU A 188 6.20 -14.42 -9.60
C GLU A 188 7.52 -13.71 -9.94
N ALA A 189 7.46 -12.54 -10.56
CA ALA A 189 8.66 -11.73 -10.78
C ALA A 189 9.31 -11.28 -9.46
N MET A 190 8.51 -10.90 -8.46
CA MET A 190 9.03 -10.53 -7.14
C MET A 190 9.64 -11.73 -6.40
N LYS A 191 9.12 -12.95 -6.57
CA LYS A 191 9.77 -14.17 -6.06
C LYS A 191 11.14 -14.40 -6.68
N VAL A 192 11.26 -14.17 -7.98
CA VAL A 192 12.54 -14.25 -8.68
C VAL A 192 13.51 -13.18 -8.18
N ALA A 193 13.07 -11.93 -8.04
CA ALA A 193 13.89 -10.85 -7.48
C ALA A 193 14.35 -11.18 -6.05
N ARG A 194 13.45 -11.69 -5.20
CA ARG A 194 13.76 -12.14 -3.83
C ARG A 194 14.83 -13.23 -3.82
N HIS A 195 14.74 -14.23 -4.69
CA HIS A 195 15.74 -15.29 -4.76
C HIS A 195 17.08 -14.76 -5.30
N HIS A 196 17.05 -13.97 -6.37
CA HIS A 196 18.23 -13.44 -7.04
C HIS A 196 19.05 -12.50 -6.14
N LEU A 197 18.38 -11.58 -5.44
CA LEU A 197 19.02 -10.57 -4.61
C LEU A 197 19.40 -11.11 -3.23
N GLY A 198 18.58 -12.00 -2.64
CA GLY A 198 18.85 -12.63 -1.35
C GLY A 198 18.83 -11.70 -0.14
N THR A 199 18.41 -10.45 -0.30
CA THR A 199 18.42 -9.39 0.74
C THR A 199 17.05 -9.11 1.36
N ILE A 200 15.98 -9.72 0.85
CA ILE A 200 14.60 -9.35 1.18
C ILE A 200 13.73 -10.52 1.58
N LYS A 201 12.60 -10.21 2.19
CA LYS A 201 11.46 -11.12 2.39
C LYS A 201 10.21 -10.49 1.78
N LEU A 202 9.43 -11.30 1.09
CA LEU A 202 8.12 -10.89 0.60
C LEU A 202 7.13 -10.78 1.75
N LEU A 203 6.02 -10.06 1.54
CA LEU A 203 4.97 -9.88 2.54
C LEU A 203 4.39 -11.22 3.01
N GLU A 204 4.32 -12.22 2.12
CA GLU A 204 3.84 -13.58 2.45
C GLU A 204 4.76 -14.31 3.45
N GLU A 205 6.04 -13.96 3.48
CA GLU A 205 7.07 -14.49 4.39
C GLU A 205 7.14 -13.69 5.71
N LYS A 206 6.30 -12.67 5.87
CA LYS A 206 6.26 -11.76 7.00
C LYS A 206 4.88 -11.73 7.67
N THR A 207 4.86 -11.18 8.87
CA THR A 207 3.65 -10.88 9.62
C THR A 207 3.57 -9.37 9.74
N PRO A 208 2.51 -8.69 9.28
CA PRO A 208 2.30 -7.28 9.57
C PRO A 208 2.13 -7.01 11.08
N PRO A 209 2.52 -5.82 11.60
CA PRO A 209 2.35 -5.49 13.01
C PRO A 209 0.87 -5.32 13.38
N GLY A 210 0.51 -5.56 14.65
CA GLY A 210 -0.89 -5.54 15.12
C GLY A 210 -1.64 -4.23 14.89
N VAL A 211 -0.93 -3.10 14.70
CA VAL A 211 -1.51 -1.80 14.35
C VAL A 211 -2.35 -1.83 13.07
N VAL A 212 -2.10 -2.77 12.15
CA VAL A 212 -2.88 -2.88 10.91
C VAL A 212 -4.35 -3.17 11.17
N ASP A 213 -4.69 -3.85 12.27
CA ASP A 213 -6.07 -4.22 12.61
C ASP A 213 -6.75 -3.23 13.57
N LYS A 214 -6.12 -2.07 13.81
CA LYS A 214 -6.59 -1.07 14.77
C LYS A 214 -7.04 0.21 14.07
N PHE A 215 -8.07 0.82 14.65
CA PHE A 215 -8.41 2.20 14.38
C PHE A 215 -7.39 3.09 15.09
N GLY A 216 -6.80 4.05 14.38
CA GLY A 216 -5.75 4.89 14.93
C GLY A 216 -6.02 6.39 14.89
N TRP A 217 -5.20 7.13 15.61
CA TRP A 217 -5.13 8.59 15.53
C TRP A 217 -3.68 9.05 15.44
N CYS A 218 -3.36 9.84 14.42
CA CYS A 218 -2.07 10.48 14.23
C CYS A 218 -2.16 11.96 14.64
N THR A 219 -1.17 12.43 15.38
CA THR A 219 -1.18 13.80 15.94
C THR A 219 -0.76 14.88 14.95
N TRP A 220 -0.35 14.54 13.72
CA TRP A 220 0.25 15.49 12.76
C TRP A 220 -0.68 16.66 12.43
N ASP A 221 -1.80 16.45 11.74
CA ASP A 221 -2.65 17.61 11.36
C ASP A 221 -3.35 18.26 12.57
N ALA A 222 -3.40 17.56 13.70
CA ALA A 222 -4.00 18.06 14.94
C ALA A 222 -3.12 19.10 15.65
N PHE A 223 -1.79 18.98 15.56
CA PHE A 223 -0.86 19.85 16.32
C PHE A 223 0.35 20.33 15.52
N TYR A 224 0.69 19.67 14.44
CA TYR A 224 2.00 19.70 13.80
C TYR A 224 3.09 19.63 14.90
N LEU A 225 4.04 20.56 14.88
CA LEU A 225 5.16 20.62 15.82
C LEU A 225 4.75 20.96 17.27
N ASN A 226 3.49 21.32 17.52
CA ASN A 226 3.00 21.71 18.84
C ASN A 226 2.46 20.55 19.68
N VAL A 227 2.61 19.29 19.24
CA VAL A 227 2.09 18.12 19.96
C VAL A 227 2.58 18.09 21.41
N HIS A 228 1.67 17.84 22.36
CA HIS A 228 1.96 17.81 23.80
C HIS A 228 1.03 16.84 24.57
N PRO A 229 1.43 16.33 25.75
CA PRO A 229 0.67 15.32 26.50
C PRO A 229 -0.81 15.62 26.71
N LYS A 230 -1.14 16.84 27.16
CA LYS A 230 -2.54 17.25 27.41
C LYS A 230 -3.41 17.17 26.15
N GLY A 231 -2.91 17.62 25.00
CA GLY A 231 -3.66 17.61 23.75
C GLY A 231 -3.89 16.19 23.26
N VAL A 232 -2.87 15.33 23.38
CA VAL A 232 -3.00 13.90 23.05
C VAL A 232 -4.05 13.23 23.94
N TRP A 233 -4.04 13.52 25.25
CA TRP A 233 -5.06 13.03 26.18
C TRP A 233 -6.47 13.48 25.79
N GLU A 234 -6.66 14.77 25.50
CA GLU A 234 -7.95 15.34 25.12
C GLU A 234 -8.48 14.76 23.79
N GLY A 235 -7.61 14.54 22.81
CA GLY A 235 -7.98 13.90 21.54
C GLY A 235 -8.44 12.45 21.72
N VAL A 236 -7.66 11.64 22.46
CA VAL A 236 -8.05 10.26 22.80
C VAL A 236 -9.36 10.22 23.58
N LYS A 237 -9.50 11.11 24.58
CA LYS A 237 -10.73 11.23 25.37
C LYS A 237 -11.94 11.50 24.47
N GLY A 238 -11.85 12.48 23.58
CA GLY A 238 -12.94 12.86 22.68
C GLY A 238 -13.36 11.71 21.75
N LEU A 239 -12.39 10.98 21.20
CA LEU A 239 -12.65 9.81 20.37
C LEU A 239 -13.34 8.67 21.15
N ALA A 240 -12.86 8.39 22.37
CA ALA A 240 -13.44 7.37 23.23
C ALA A 240 -14.88 7.71 23.66
N GLU A 241 -15.12 8.95 24.12
CA GLU A 241 -16.47 9.43 24.48
C GLU A 241 -17.41 9.46 23.27
N GLY A 242 -16.87 9.69 22.06
CA GLY A 242 -17.62 9.60 20.80
C GLY A 242 -17.97 8.17 20.35
N GLY A 243 -17.45 7.14 21.04
CA GLY A 243 -17.66 5.72 20.73
C GLY A 243 -16.77 5.19 19.61
N CYS A 244 -15.68 5.90 19.27
CA CYS A 244 -14.66 5.48 18.31
C CYS A 244 -13.28 5.46 18.98
N PRO A 245 -13.10 4.71 20.10
CA PRO A 245 -11.85 4.75 20.83
C PRO A 245 -10.69 4.23 19.96
N PRO A 246 -9.54 4.91 19.92
CA PRO A 246 -8.40 4.44 19.15
C PRO A 246 -7.78 3.19 19.80
N GLY A 247 -7.35 2.26 18.95
CA GLY A 247 -6.46 1.16 19.31
C GLY A 247 -4.98 1.49 19.12
N MET A 248 -4.69 2.50 18.28
CA MET A 248 -3.34 2.99 18.01
C MET A 248 -3.28 4.52 18.12
N VAL A 249 -2.23 5.05 18.74
CA VAL A 249 -1.90 6.49 18.74
C VAL A 249 -0.51 6.66 18.15
N LEU A 250 -0.38 7.49 17.12
CA LEU A 250 0.89 7.88 16.52
C LEU A 250 1.20 9.32 16.92
N ILE A 251 2.22 9.49 17.78
CA ILE A 251 2.77 10.82 18.12
C ILE A 251 3.75 11.19 17.00
N ASP A 252 3.26 11.98 16.05
CA ASP A 252 4.02 12.45 14.90
C ASP A 252 5.01 13.59 15.27
N ASP A 253 5.69 14.18 14.29
CA ASP A 253 6.78 15.14 14.48
C ASP A 253 6.42 16.30 15.44
N GLY A 254 7.41 16.75 16.21
CA GLY A 254 7.28 17.78 17.25
C GLY A 254 7.60 17.30 18.68
N TRP A 255 7.84 16.01 18.91
CA TRP A 255 8.18 15.48 20.24
C TRP A 255 9.70 15.37 20.52
N GLN A 256 10.54 15.38 19.47
CA GLN A 256 12.00 15.23 19.58
C GLN A 256 12.69 16.54 20.04
N SER A 257 13.87 16.40 20.66
CA SER A 257 14.77 17.52 21.00
C SER A 257 15.66 17.90 19.81
N ILE A 258 15.41 19.06 19.21
CA ILE A 258 16.05 19.52 17.97
C ILE A 258 16.58 20.96 18.06
N CYS A 259 17.51 21.35 17.18
CA CYS A 259 17.95 22.73 17.00
C CYS A 259 18.70 22.95 15.67
N HIS A 260 18.96 24.20 15.29
CA HIS A 260 19.93 24.53 14.24
C HIS A 260 21.37 24.50 14.76
N ASP A 261 22.33 24.45 13.84
CA ASP A 261 23.76 24.49 14.18
C ASP A 261 24.18 25.80 14.85
N ASP A 262 23.49 26.92 14.55
CA ASP A 262 23.76 28.24 15.13
C ASP A 262 23.14 28.44 16.52
N ASP A 263 22.18 27.59 16.90
CA ASP A 263 21.51 27.69 18.19
C ASP A 263 22.42 27.15 19.32
N PRO A 264 22.45 27.77 20.50
CA PRO A 264 23.17 27.21 21.64
C PRO A 264 22.56 25.87 22.06
N ILE A 265 23.41 24.87 22.33
CA ILE A 265 22.96 23.60 22.92
C ILE A 265 22.46 23.91 24.33
N SER A 266 21.14 23.91 24.50
CA SER A 266 20.47 24.22 25.76
C SER A 266 19.19 23.39 25.87
N ASP A 267 18.55 23.40 27.04
CA ASP A 267 17.28 22.70 27.25
C ASP A 267 16.07 23.40 26.60
N LYS A 268 16.29 24.53 25.91
CA LYS A 268 15.26 25.24 25.12
C LYS A 268 15.16 24.62 23.73
N ASP A 269 14.73 23.36 23.70
CA ASP A 269 14.57 22.50 22.52
C ASP A 269 13.75 23.20 21.41
N GLY A 270 14.39 23.74 20.37
CA GLY A 270 13.76 24.16 19.10
C GLY A 270 12.52 25.07 19.17
N MET A 271 12.22 25.72 20.30
CA MET A 271 10.88 26.24 20.64
C MET A 271 10.27 27.24 19.65
N ASN A 272 11.10 27.90 18.84
CA ASN A 272 10.64 28.89 17.86
C ASN A 272 10.29 28.29 16.49
N ARG A 273 10.50 26.99 16.29
CA ARG A 273 10.30 26.29 15.01
C ARG A 273 8.91 25.70 14.95
N THR A 274 7.89 26.56 14.97
CA THR A 274 6.48 26.13 15.00
C THR A 274 5.83 26.09 13.61
N SER A 275 6.51 26.62 12.59
CA SER A 275 6.02 26.65 11.21
C SER A 275 6.55 25.47 10.40
N ALA A 276 5.66 24.84 9.63
CA ALA A 276 6.04 23.77 8.71
C ALA A 276 7.09 24.26 7.69
N GLY A 277 8.17 23.49 7.53
CA GLY A 277 9.32 23.80 6.69
C GLY A 277 10.50 24.43 7.42
N GLU A 278 10.31 25.04 8.59
CA GLU A 278 11.41 25.57 9.41
C GLU A 278 12.18 24.49 10.17
N GLN A 279 11.55 23.33 10.41
CA GLN A 279 12.16 22.22 11.11
C GLN A 279 13.11 21.40 10.23
N MET A 280 12.95 21.45 8.90
CA MET A 280 13.71 20.61 7.98
C MET A 280 15.25 20.77 8.08
N PRO A 281 15.80 21.96 8.36
CA PRO A 281 17.23 22.13 8.60
C PRO A 281 17.70 21.78 10.03
N CYS A 282 16.78 21.50 10.96
CA CYS A 282 17.13 21.20 12.34
C CYS A 282 17.75 19.80 12.47
N ARG A 283 18.53 19.61 13.53
CA ARG A 283 19.22 18.35 13.85
C ARG A 283 18.85 17.85 15.23
N LEU A 284 18.83 16.53 15.39
CA LEU A 284 18.60 15.87 16.68
C LEU A 284 19.78 16.12 17.61
N ILE A 285 19.50 16.47 18.86
CA ILE A 285 20.53 16.75 19.89
C ILE A 285 20.46 15.84 21.12
N LYS A 286 19.37 15.09 21.30
CA LYS A 286 19.18 14.15 22.41
C LYS A 286 18.40 12.94 21.92
N MET A 287 18.59 11.78 22.56
CA MET A 287 17.78 10.59 22.28
C MET A 287 16.42 10.67 23.00
N GLU A 288 16.38 11.43 24.09
CA GLU A 288 15.19 11.70 24.88
C GLU A 288 14.27 12.71 24.22
N GLU A 289 12.99 12.64 24.61
CA GLU A 289 11.96 13.57 24.24
C GLU A 289 12.26 15.01 24.70
N ASN A 290 11.66 15.98 24.01
CA ASN A 290 11.75 17.37 24.39
C ASN A 290 10.98 17.69 25.69
N TYR A 291 11.19 18.90 26.19
CA TYR A 291 10.63 19.38 27.46
C TYR A 291 9.11 19.15 27.59
N LYS A 292 8.33 19.23 26.50
CA LYS A 292 6.86 19.08 26.52
C LYS A 292 6.42 17.73 27.10
N PHE A 293 7.16 16.67 26.82
CA PHE A 293 6.87 15.32 27.32
C PHE A 293 7.73 14.99 28.55
N ARG A 294 8.99 15.45 28.59
CA ARG A 294 9.91 15.24 29.71
C ARG A 294 9.41 15.83 31.04
N GLU A 295 8.70 16.96 30.97
CA GLU A 295 8.16 17.66 32.14
C GLU A 295 6.75 17.20 32.54
N TYR A 296 6.15 16.26 31.83
CA TYR A 296 4.84 15.72 32.19
C TYR A 296 4.85 15.15 33.62
N GLU A 297 3.84 15.49 34.41
CA GLU A 297 3.60 14.91 35.73
C GLU A 297 2.37 13.99 35.65
N SER A 298 2.51 12.76 36.15
CA SER A 298 1.44 11.77 36.13
C SER A 298 0.23 12.27 36.92
N ILE A 299 -0.92 12.23 36.26
CA ILE A 299 -2.20 12.59 36.90
C ILE A 299 -2.72 11.47 37.81
N LYS A 300 -2.17 10.25 37.68
CA LYS A 300 -2.54 9.07 38.48
C LYS A 300 -1.56 8.79 39.61
N LEU A 301 -0.26 9.00 39.38
CA LEU A 301 0.83 8.65 40.29
C LEU A 301 1.74 9.87 40.50
N GLY A 302 1.40 10.74 41.47
CA GLY A 302 2.03 12.05 41.66
C GLY A 302 3.57 12.10 41.83
N ASN A 303 4.26 10.96 41.92
CA ASN A 303 5.72 10.87 42.00
C ASN A 303 6.38 10.40 40.67
N LYS A 304 5.61 10.16 39.61
CA LYS A 304 6.12 9.71 38.30
C LYS A 304 6.04 10.85 37.28
N LYS A 305 7.10 11.04 36.49
CA LYS A 305 7.22 12.10 35.48
C LYS A 305 7.72 11.57 34.13
N GLY A 306 7.68 12.42 33.11
CA GLY A 306 8.23 12.18 31.77
C GLY A 306 7.32 11.39 30.83
N MET A 307 7.80 11.14 29.60
CA MET A 307 7.03 10.43 28.57
C MET A 307 6.55 9.06 29.03
N GLY A 308 7.38 8.31 29.76
CA GLY A 308 7.00 7.00 30.30
C GLY A 308 5.88 7.06 31.33
N ALA A 309 5.74 8.18 32.04
CA ALA A 309 4.58 8.39 32.90
C ALA A 309 3.32 8.69 32.09
N PHE A 310 3.44 9.52 31.06
CA PHE A 310 2.32 9.85 30.17
C PHE A 310 1.77 8.62 29.45
N ILE A 311 2.63 7.82 28.81
CA ILE A 311 2.20 6.63 28.06
C ILE A 311 1.51 5.60 28.96
N ARG A 312 2.03 5.42 30.18
CA ARG A 312 1.40 4.53 31.17
C ARG A 312 0.02 5.05 31.56
N ASP A 313 -0.10 6.32 31.94
CA ASP A 313 -1.37 6.90 32.35
C ASP A 313 -2.42 6.81 31.22
N LEU A 314 -2.00 7.05 29.97
CA LEU A 314 -2.83 6.96 28.76
C LEU A 314 -3.36 5.54 28.53
N LYS A 315 -2.49 4.53 28.50
CA LYS A 315 -2.87 3.12 28.32
C LYS A 315 -3.67 2.58 29.51
N GLU A 316 -3.40 3.08 30.71
CA GLU A 316 -4.15 2.68 31.90
C GLU A 316 -5.57 3.21 31.90
N GLU A 317 -5.80 4.42 31.40
CA GLU A 317 -7.14 5.02 31.26
C GLU A 317 -7.91 4.42 30.10
N TYR A 318 -7.29 4.38 28.92
CA TYR A 318 -7.93 3.98 27.68
C TYR A 318 -7.44 2.58 27.29
N LYS A 319 -8.10 1.55 27.83
CA LYS A 319 -7.73 0.14 27.66
C LYS A 319 -7.74 -0.36 26.21
N THR A 320 -8.39 0.38 25.30
CA THR A 320 -8.35 0.10 23.87
C THR A 320 -6.99 0.40 23.25
N ILE A 321 -6.21 1.34 23.80
CA ILE A 321 -4.89 1.71 23.27
C ILE A 321 -3.90 0.59 23.55
N GLU A 322 -3.62 -0.19 22.52
CA GLU A 322 -2.64 -1.28 22.53
C GLU A 322 -1.27 -0.82 22.02
N HIS A 323 -1.27 0.21 21.17
CA HIS A 323 -0.08 0.66 20.46
C HIS A 323 0.08 2.17 20.56
N VAL A 324 1.22 2.61 21.07
CA VAL A 324 1.67 4.00 20.92
C VAL A 324 2.96 4.01 20.12
N TYR A 325 2.91 4.62 18.94
CA TYR A 325 4.05 4.77 18.03
C TYR A 325 4.53 6.23 18.06
N VAL A 326 5.79 6.46 17.72
CA VAL A 326 6.34 7.81 17.55
C VAL A 326 7.04 7.96 16.20
N TRP A 327 7.02 9.17 15.64
CA TRP A 327 7.71 9.49 14.41
C TRP A 327 9.19 9.84 14.62
N HIS A 328 10.08 9.45 13.72
CA HIS A 328 11.41 10.05 13.57
C HIS A 328 11.91 9.92 12.12
N ALA A 329 12.87 10.74 11.69
CA ALA A 329 13.52 10.55 10.38
C ALA A 329 14.58 9.44 10.41
N LEU A 330 14.90 8.84 9.27
CA LEU A 330 15.88 7.74 9.16
C LEU A 330 17.24 8.10 9.77
N CYS A 331 17.71 9.33 9.56
CA CYS A 331 19.00 9.82 10.08
C CYS A 331 18.88 10.54 11.44
N GLY A 332 17.80 10.31 12.20
CA GLY A 332 17.55 10.91 13.52
C GLY A 332 16.49 12.00 13.47
N TYR A 333 16.74 13.07 12.72
CA TYR A 333 15.77 14.12 12.37
C TYR A 333 15.98 14.56 10.91
N TRP A 334 15.17 15.49 10.39
CA TRP A 334 15.24 15.96 9.00
C TRP A 334 16.67 16.33 8.55
N GLY A 335 17.39 17.12 9.34
CA GLY A 335 18.79 17.51 9.08
C GLY A 335 19.85 16.53 9.64
N GLY A 336 19.44 15.37 10.17
CA GLY A 336 20.33 14.38 10.78
C GLY A 336 20.65 14.62 12.26
N ILE A 337 21.80 14.11 12.71
CA ILE A 337 22.32 14.27 14.09
C ILE A 337 23.24 15.49 14.16
N ARG A 338 23.11 16.32 15.20
CA ARG A 338 24.01 17.47 15.37
C ARG A 338 25.41 16.99 15.76
N PRO A 339 26.48 17.40 15.04
CA PRO A 339 27.84 17.05 15.43
C PRO A 339 28.25 17.64 16.78
N ASN A 340 29.22 17.00 17.44
CA ASN A 340 29.86 17.49 18.67
C ASN A 340 28.93 17.71 19.87
N VAL A 341 27.80 17.00 19.92
CA VAL A 341 26.91 17.00 21.09
C VAL A 341 27.29 15.85 22.04
N GLN A 342 27.51 16.17 23.31
CA GLN A 342 27.88 15.18 24.31
C GLN A 342 26.77 14.12 24.45
N GLY A 343 27.14 12.83 24.44
CA GLY A 343 26.21 11.72 24.57
C GLY A 343 25.51 11.30 23.26
N MET A 344 25.74 12.03 22.16
CA MET A 344 25.25 11.66 20.84
C MET A 344 26.31 10.90 20.03
N PRO A 345 25.91 10.01 19.09
CA PRO A 345 26.83 9.37 18.16
C PRO A 345 27.63 10.39 17.34
N PRO A 346 28.85 10.04 16.90
CA PRO A 346 29.61 10.91 16.01
C PRO A 346 28.86 11.13 14.70
N ALA A 347 28.79 12.37 14.24
CA ALA A 347 28.14 12.75 12.99
C ALA A 347 28.97 13.77 12.22
N LYS A 348 28.90 13.72 10.89
CA LYS A 348 29.52 14.67 9.97
C LYS A 348 28.44 15.29 9.09
N VAL A 349 28.45 16.62 8.94
CA VAL A 349 27.54 17.27 7.98
C VAL A 349 28.03 16.96 6.56
N VAL A 350 27.18 16.29 5.79
CA VAL A 350 27.41 15.90 4.40
C VAL A 350 26.44 16.69 3.52
N THR A 351 26.95 17.25 2.43
CA THR A 351 26.13 17.96 1.43
C THR A 351 25.42 16.96 0.52
N PRO A 352 24.07 16.93 0.49
CA PRO A 352 23.32 16.09 -0.42
C PRO A 352 23.55 16.46 -1.89
N LYS A 353 23.60 15.45 -2.76
CA LYS A 353 23.72 15.61 -4.20
C LYS A 353 22.67 14.77 -4.93
N LEU A 354 21.78 15.45 -5.66
CA LEU A 354 20.80 14.81 -6.52
C LEU A 354 21.47 14.15 -7.73
N SER A 355 21.02 12.93 -8.07
CA SER A 355 21.38 12.27 -9.33
C SER A 355 20.71 12.97 -10.52
N GLN A 356 21.12 12.63 -11.74
CA GLN A 356 20.48 13.22 -12.93
C GLN A 356 19.01 12.78 -13.07
N GLY A 357 18.70 11.54 -12.68
CA GLY A 357 17.31 11.04 -12.67
C GLY A 357 16.43 11.84 -11.70
N LEU A 358 16.92 12.10 -10.48
CA LEU A 358 16.17 12.88 -9.49
C LEU A 358 15.94 14.34 -9.89
N LYS A 359 16.85 14.94 -10.67
CA LYS A 359 16.62 16.31 -11.19
C LYS A 359 15.47 16.39 -12.19
N MET A 360 15.00 15.24 -12.69
CA MET A 360 13.84 15.14 -13.57
C MET A 360 12.54 14.89 -12.81
N THR A 361 12.58 14.75 -11.48
CA THR A 361 11.37 14.69 -10.65
C THR A 361 10.87 16.09 -10.29
N MET A 362 9.67 16.19 -9.74
CA MET A 362 9.11 17.43 -9.19
C MET A 362 10.01 18.03 -8.11
N GLU A 363 10.14 19.34 -8.13
CA GLU A 363 10.80 20.10 -7.07
C GLU A 363 10.04 19.94 -5.75
N ASP A 364 10.78 19.73 -4.67
CA ASP A 364 10.22 19.43 -3.36
C ASP A 364 10.90 20.31 -2.32
N LEU A 365 10.10 21.11 -1.61
CA LEU A 365 10.61 22.07 -0.64
C LEU A 365 11.45 21.39 0.45
N ALA A 366 11.09 20.16 0.86
CA ALA A 366 11.85 19.45 1.88
C ALA A 366 13.22 19.05 1.36
N VAL A 367 13.28 18.52 0.14
CA VAL A 367 14.55 18.21 -0.54
C VAL A 367 15.40 19.47 -0.68
N ASP A 368 14.83 20.59 -1.13
CA ASP A 368 15.57 21.85 -1.30
C ASP A 368 16.16 22.33 0.03
N LYS A 369 15.38 22.28 1.12
CA LYS A 369 15.87 22.63 2.46
C LYS A 369 16.99 21.71 2.90
N ILE A 370 16.87 20.40 2.69
CA ILE A 370 17.92 19.43 3.05
C ILE A 370 19.20 19.68 2.24
N VAL A 371 19.10 19.85 0.93
CA VAL A 371 20.24 20.12 0.03
C VAL A 371 20.98 21.39 0.45
N ASN A 372 20.25 22.46 0.78
CA ASN A 372 20.84 23.74 1.15
C ASN A 372 21.54 23.74 2.53
N ASN A 373 21.14 22.86 3.46
CA ASN A 373 21.61 22.89 4.85
C ASN A 373 22.54 21.74 5.22
N GLY A 374 22.61 20.69 4.41
CA GLY A 374 23.39 19.49 4.70
C GLY A 374 22.73 18.56 5.71
N VAL A 375 23.22 17.33 5.80
CA VAL A 375 22.71 16.30 6.73
C VAL A 375 23.82 15.86 7.66
N GLY A 376 23.57 15.91 8.96
CA GLY A 376 24.43 15.32 9.99
C GLY A 376 24.34 13.80 9.92
N LEU A 377 25.16 13.19 9.07
CA LEU A 377 25.19 11.77 8.82
C LEU A 377 26.09 11.07 9.84
N VAL A 378 25.58 10.04 10.49
CA VAL A 378 26.37 9.14 11.34
C VAL A 378 27.12 8.17 10.42
N PRO A 379 28.44 7.94 10.58
CA PRO A 379 29.16 7.01 9.74
C PRO A 379 28.53 5.61 9.76
N PRO A 380 28.43 4.91 8.61
CA PRO A 380 27.74 3.63 8.51
C PRO A 380 28.33 2.53 9.40
N GLU A 381 29.60 2.65 9.80
CA GLU A 381 30.28 1.71 10.70
C GLU A 381 29.71 1.75 12.13
N VAL A 382 29.16 2.90 12.55
CA VAL A 382 28.70 3.16 13.93
C VAL A 382 27.22 3.57 14.02
N VAL A 383 26.48 3.61 12.90
CA VAL A 383 25.06 3.97 12.87
C VAL A 383 24.17 3.08 13.76
N HIS A 384 24.61 1.85 14.05
CA HIS A 384 23.93 0.97 14.99
C HIS A 384 23.82 1.55 16.41
N GLU A 385 24.79 2.36 16.84
CA GLU A 385 24.76 3.05 18.15
C GLU A 385 23.65 4.11 18.20
N MET A 386 23.37 4.77 17.08
CA MET A 386 22.28 5.75 16.97
C MET A 386 20.92 5.08 17.17
N TYR A 387 20.64 4.00 16.43
CA TYR A 387 19.37 3.30 16.55
C TYR A 387 19.22 2.61 17.91
N GLU A 388 20.30 2.00 18.43
CA GLU A 388 20.29 1.41 19.78
C GLU A 388 19.97 2.48 20.84
N GLY A 389 20.63 3.63 20.81
CA GLY A 389 20.37 4.71 21.77
C GLY A 389 18.94 5.22 21.70
N LEU A 390 18.43 5.49 20.50
CA LEU A 390 17.07 6.01 20.31
C LEU A 390 16.01 4.97 20.67
N HIS A 391 16.10 3.76 20.12
CA HIS A 391 15.03 2.75 20.25
C HIS A 391 15.01 2.06 21.62
N SER A 392 16.17 1.90 22.27
CA SER A 392 16.20 1.40 23.65
C SER A 392 15.54 2.40 24.63
N HIS A 393 15.79 3.70 24.46
CA HIS A 393 15.11 4.74 25.23
C HIS A 393 13.61 4.70 25.00
N LEU A 394 13.16 4.73 23.75
CA LEU A 394 11.74 4.68 23.38
C LEU A 394 11.02 3.45 23.97
N GLN A 395 11.63 2.27 23.87
CA GLN A 395 11.11 1.06 24.49
C GLN A 395 11.00 1.23 26.03
N SER A 396 12.01 1.82 26.67
CA SER A 396 12.03 2.01 28.13
C SER A 396 10.92 2.91 28.65
N VAL A 397 10.44 3.85 27.83
CA VAL A 397 9.31 4.75 28.14
C VAL A 397 7.96 4.21 27.63
N GLY A 398 7.91 2.96 27.15
CA GLY A 398 6.67 2.25 26.84
C GLY A 398 6.11 2.47 25.43
N ILE A 399 6.93 2.99 24.51
CA ILE A 399 6.60 3.07 23.07
C ILE A 399 6.69 1.69 22.43
N ASP A 400 5.71 1.37 21.58
CA ASP A 400 5.56 0.03 20.99
C ASP A 400 6.15 -0.09 19.58
N GLY A 401 6.45 1.03 18.94
CA GLY A 401 6.99 1.08 17.59
C GLY A 401 7.23 2.49 17.09
N VAL A 402 7.68 2.61 15.85
CA VAL A 402 8.07 3.89 15.24
C VAL A 402 7.49 4.09 13.84
N LYS A 403 7.26 5.33 13.43
CA LYS A 403 7.12 5.71 12.02
C LYS A 403 8.46 6.32 11.59
N VAL A 404 9.09 5.77 10.55
CA VAL A 404 10.39 6.23 10.06
C VAL A 404 10.23 6.90 8.70
N ASP A 405 10.45 8.20 8.67
CA ASP A 405 10.34 9.05 7.48
C ASP A 405 11.70 9.37 6.87
N VAL A 406 11.68 10.08 5.73
CA VAL A 406 12.86 10.58 5.02
C VAL A 406 13.84 9.46 4.64
N ILE A 407 13.31 8.27 4.34
CA ILE A 407 14.11 7.06 4.12
C ILE A 407 15.03 7.20 2.91
N HIS A 408 14.56 7.84 1.83
CA HIS A 408 15.36 8.01 0.60
C HIS A 408 16.41 9.10 0.63
N LEU A 409 16.70 9.65 1.81
CA LEU A 409 17.76 10.62 1.97
C LEU A 409 19.14 10.08 1.58
N LEU A 410 19.41 8.80 1.85
CA LEU A 410 20.73 8.19 1.74
C LEU A 410 21.30 8.23 0.31
N GLU A 411 20.45 8.17 -0.72
CA GLU A 411 20.92 8.16 -2.11
C GLU A 411 21.67 9.45 -2.49
N MET A 412 21.35 10.55 -1.81
CA MET A 412 21.98 11.85 -2.02
C MET A 412 23.27 12.02 -1.20
N LEU A 413 23.58 11.13 -0.26
CA LEU A 413 24.69 11.25 0.69
C LEU A 413 25.84 10.27 0.42
N ALA A 414 25.74 9.46 -0.63
CA ALA A 414 26.50 8.23 -0.76
C ALA A 414 27.91 8.35 -1.38
N GLU A 415 28.32 9.55 -1.79
CA GLU A 415 29.58 9.78 -2.52
C GLU A 415 30.81 9.18 -1.82
N GLU A 416 30.91 9.34 -0.49
CA GLU A 416 32.06 8.87 0.29
C GLU A 416 31.90 7.46 0.88
N PHE A 417 30.75 6.80 0.67
CA PHE A 417 30.33 5.62 1.45
C PHE A 417 30.05 4.38 0.58
N GLY A 418 30.83 4.16 -0.46
CA GLY A 418 30.68 2.97 -1.33
C GLY A 418 29.46 3.03 -2.27
N GLY A 419 28.82 4.20 -2.41
CA GLY A 419 27.65 4.38 -3.25
C GLY A 419 26.33 4.05 -2.55
N ARG A 420 25.22 4.37 -3.23
CA ARG A 420 23.86 4.39 -2.66
C ARG A 420 23.45 3.05 -2.04
N VAL A 421 23.82 1.95 -2.70
CA VAL A 421 23.42 0.61 -2.26
C VAL A 421 24.14 0.19 -0.97
N ASP A 422 25.45 0.45 -0.87
CA ASP A 422 26.23 -0.03 0.29
C ASP A 422 25.97 0.84 1.53
N LEU A 423 25.80 2.16 1.37
CA LEU A 423 25.32 3.04 2.45
C LEU A 423 23.92 2.61 2.93
N ALA A 424 22.99 2.37 2.02
CA ALA A 424 21.64 1.92 2.35
C ALA A 424 21.64 0.57 3.09
N LYS A 425 22.43 -0.41 2.64
CA LYS A 425 22.59 -1.70 3.34
C LYS A 425 23.03 -1.53 4.79
N ALA A 426 24.01 -0.67 5.06
CA ALA A 426 24.50 -0.44 6.42
C ALA A 426 23.40 0.13 7.32
N TYR A 427 22.71 1.17 6.86
CA TYR A 427 21.62 1.82 7.58
C TYR A 427 20.43 0.89 7.81
N TYR A 428 19.95 0.21 6.76
CA TYR A 428 18.80 -0.69 6.87
C TYR A 428 19.10 -1.92 7.72
N LYS A 429 20.33 -2.44 7.69
CA LYS A 429 20.76 -3.51 8.59
C LYS A 429 20.72 -3.06 10.05
N ALA A 430 21.23 -1.87 10.35
CA ALA A 430 21.22 -1.32 11.70
C ALA A 430 19.80 -1.03 12.20
N LEU A 431 18.96 -0.41 11.35
CA LEU A 431 17.55 -0.18 11.65
C LEU A 431 16.82 -1.50 11.92
N THR A 432 16.95 -2.49 11.02
CA THR A 432 16.32 -3.81 11.16
C THR A 432 16.73 -4.51 12.45
N ALA A 433 18.03 -4.46 12.81
CA ALA A 433 18.51 -5.05 14.06
C ALA A 433 17.88 -4.39 15.28
N SER A 434 17.76 -3.05 15.27
CA SER A 434 17.16 -2.28 16.36
C SER A 434 15.65 -2.55 16.50
N ILE A 435 14.90 -2.51 15.40
CA ILE A 435 13.45 -2.83 15.39
C ILE A 435 13.19 -4.24 15.94
N ARG A 436 14.02 -5.22 15.54
CA ARG A 436 13.90 -6.60 16.05
C ARG A 436 14.11 -6.69 17.55
N LYS A 437 15.06 -5.92 18.08
CA LYS A 437 15.42 -5.92 19.49
C LYS A 437 14.38 -5.20 20.36
N HIS A 438 13.87 -4.07 19.90
CA HIS A 438 13.10 -3.15 20.75
C HIS A 438 11.59 -3.15 20.49
N PHE A 439 11.14 -3.48 19.27
CA PHE A 439 9.74 -3.32 18.85
C PHE A 439 9.15 -4.62 18.31
N LYS A 440 9.31 -5.71 19.08
CA LYS A 440 8.66 -7.02 18.84
C LYS A 440 8.89 -7.60 17.43
N GLY A 441 9.99 -7.25 16.76
CA GLY A 441 10.35 -7.78 15.44
C GLY A 441 10.09 -6.84 14.27
N ASN A 442 8.98 -6.09 14.29
CA ASN A 442 8.45 -5.38 13.11
C ASN A 442 7.59 -4.14 13.45
N GLY A 443 7.68 -3.59 14.66
CA GLY A 443 6.95 -2.38 15.06
C GLY A 443 7.48 -1.11 14.40
N ILE A 444 7.29 -1.02 13.08
CA ILE A 444 7.73 0.08 12.24
C ILE A 444 6.73 0.34 11.12
N ILE A 445 6.45 1.61 10.85
CA ILE A 445 5.81 2.12 9.63
C ILE A 445 6.91 2.81 8.83
N ALA A 446 7.27 2.29 7.66
CA ALA A 446 8.15 3.00 6.74
C ALA A 446 7.37 4.08 5.97
N SER A 447 8.02 5.19 5.67
CA SER A 447 7.41 6.28 4.90
C SER A 447 8.49 7.09 4.17
N MET A 448 8.12 7.68 3.03
CA MET A 448 9.03 8.35 2.09
C MET A 448 10.05 7.39 1.47
N GLU A 449 9.64 6.14 1.26
CA GLU A 449 10.45 4.97 0.93
C GLU A 449 10.22 4.42 -0.48
N HIS A 450 9.68 5.20 -1.42
CA HIS A 450 9.20 4.67 -2.70
C HIS A 450 10.27 4.28 -3.76
N CYS A 451 11.57 4.55 -3.58
CA CYS A 451 12.62 4.01 -4.46
C CYS A 451 12.83 2.49 -4.27
N ASN A 452 13.07 1.78 -5.38
CA ASN A 452 13.17 0.33 -5.48
C ASN A 452 14.34 -0.26 -4.68
N ASP A 453 15.41 0.51 -4.43
CA ASP A 453 16.51 0.07 -3.57
C ASP A 453 16.06 -0.12 -2.12
N PHE A 454 15.15 0.69 -1.57
CA PHE A 454 14.53 0.39 -0.28
C PHE A 454 13.78 -0.94 -0.33
N PHE A 455 12.96 -1.18 -1.36
CA PHE A 455 12.22 -2.44 -1.47
C PHE A 455 13.15 -3.65 -1.58
N PHE A 456 14.30 -3.49 -2.24
CA PHE A 456 15.31 -4.52 -2.43
C PHE A 456 16.33 -4.66 -1.30
N LEU A 457 16.38 -3.75 -0.32
CA LEU A 457 17.40 -3.77 0.74
C LEU A 457 16.82 -3.63 2.17
N GLY A 458 15.73 -2.88 2.34
CA GLY A 458 15.16 -2.50 3.64
C GLY A 458 14.00 -3.38 4.11
N THR A 459 13.43 -4.21 3.25
CA THR A 459 12.18 -4.93 3.53
C THR A 459 12.38 -6.33 4.12
N GLU A 460 13.57 -6.67 4.63
CA GLU A 460 13.82 -7.96 5.29
C GLU A 460 12.93 -8.15 6.54
N ALA A 461 12.79 -7.13 7.38
CA ALA A 461 11.92 -7.13 8.57
C ALA A 461 10.72 -6.18 8.46
N ILE A 462 10.89 -5.05 7.76
CA ILE A 462 9.85 -4.04 7.59
C ILE A 462 8.70 -4.63 6.78
N SER A 463 7.49 -4.61 7.33
CA SER A 463 6.30 -5.23 6.74
C SER A 463 5.12 -4.27 6.58
N LEU A 464 5.26 -3.00 6.96
CA LEU A 464 4.23 -1.97 6.87
C LEU A 464 4.91 -0.67 6.43
N GLY A 465 4.32 0.02 5.47
CA GLY A 465 4.82 1.30 5.00
C GLY A 465 3.87 1.98 4.04
N ARG A 466 4.09 3.28 3.84
CA ARG A 466 3.24 4.12 3.02
C ARG A 466 3.39 3.81 1.55
N VAL A 467 2.29 3.97 0.81
CA VAL A 467 2.24 3.69 -0.64
C VAL A 467 1.67 4.84 -1.45
N GLY A 468 1.56 6.04 -0.89
CA GLY A 468 1.17 7.24 -1.64
C GLY A 468 1.71 8.50 -0.98
N ASP A 469 1.76 9.61 -1.74
CA ASP A 469 2.04 10.97 -1.23
C ASP A 469 0.99 11.40 -0.20
N ASP A 470 1.26 12.46 0.54
CA ASP A 470 0.47 12.89 1.70
C ASP A 470 -1.00 13.12 1.34
N PHE A 471 -1.88 12.83 2.30
CA PHE A 471 -3.22 13.39 2.30
C PHE A 471 -3.14 14.91 2.55
N TRP A 472 -3.56 15.70 1.57
CA TRP A 472 -3.56 17.15 1.69
C TRP A 472 -4.92 17.66 2.14
N CYS A 473 -5.04 18.13 3.39
CA CYS A 473 -6.26 18.77 3.90
C CYS A 473 -6.60 20.08 3.18
N THR A 474 -5.59 20.72 2.59
CA THR A 474 -5.69 21.93 1.78
C THR A 474 -4.59 21.85 0.73
N ASP A 475 -4.92 22.20 -0.51
CA ASP A 475 -3.93 22.26 -1.59
C ASP A 475 -2.83 23.29 -1.22
N PRO A 476 -1.54 22.89 -1.18
CA PRO A 476 -0.42 23.80 -0.92
C PRO A 476 -0.33 24.97 -1.90
N SER A 477 -0.80 24.79 -3.13
CA SER A 477 -0.86 25.82 -4.16
C SER A 477 -2.20 26.58 -4.17
N GLY A 478 -3.10 26.24 -3.24
CA GLY A 478 -4.49 26.64 -3.23
C GLY A 478 -5.34 25.83 -4.21
N ASP A 479 -6.64 25.68 -3.91
CA ASP A 479 -7.61 25.02 -4.79
C ASP A 479 -8.59 26.07 -5.34
N PRO A 480 -8.18 26.84 -6.38
CA PRO A 480 -8.97 27.97 -6.88
C PRO A 480 -10.34 27.54 -7.43
N HIS A 481 -10.52 26.24 -7.72
CA HIS A 481 -11.77 25.69 -8.25
C HIS A 481 -12.58 24.91 -7.19
N GLY A 482 -12.07 24.74 -5.97
CA GLY A 482 -12.74 23.97 -4.91
C GLY A 482 -13.01 22.52 -5.30
N THR A 483 -12.17 21.95 -6.17
CA THR A 483 -12.37 20.62 -6.75
C THR A 483 -11.72 19.51 -5.92
N TYR A 484 -10.80 19.82 -5.01
CA TYR A 484 -10.09 18.84 -4.19
C TYR A 484 -9.38 17.74 -5.03
N TRP A 485 -8.90 18.08 -6.22
CA TRP A 485 -8.31 17.15 -7.19
C TRP A 485 -7.13 16.31 -6.67
N LEU A 486 -6.36 16.83 -5.70
CA LEU A 486 -5.29 16.09 -5.02
C LEU A 486 -5.79 14.84 -4.28
N GLN A 487 -7.06 14.79 -3.88
CA GLN A 487 -7.65 13.61 -3.25
C GLN A 487 -7.73 12.43 -4.22
N GLY A 488 -8.08 12.70 -5.48
CA GLY A 488 -8.04 11.72 -6.57
C GLY A 488 -6.62 11.22 -6.83
N CYS A 489 -5.64 12.14 -6.90
CA CYS A 489 -4.21 11.81 -7.03
C CYS A 489 -3.76 10.85 -5.94
N HIS A 490 -4.01 11.19 -4.68
CA HIS A 490 -3.64 10.38 -3.53
C HIS A 490 -4.22 8.95 -3.62
N MET A 491 -5.49 8.80 -3.99
CA MET A 491 -6.11 7.48 -4.14
C MET A 491 -5.45 6.64 -5.24
N VAL A 492 -5.17 7.25 -6.39
CA VAL A 492 -4.51 6.56 -7.52
C VAL A 492 -3.09 6.18 -7.16
N HIS A 493 -2.34 7.06 -6.48
CA HIS A 493 -1.00 6.75 -5.97
C HIS A 493 -1.04 5.48 -5.11
N CYS A 494 -1.89 5.47 -4.08
CA CYS A 494 -2.00 4.35 -3.14
C CYS A 494 -2.43 3.04 -3.85
N ALA A 495 -3.43 3.09 -4.71
CA ALA A 495 -3.95 1.91 -5.40
C ALA A 495 -2.91 1.29 -6.36
N TYR A 496 -2.26 2.09 -7.20
CA TYR A 496 -1.33 1.57 -8.19
C TYR A 496 0.03 1.21 -7.62
N ASN A 497 0.54 1.98 -6.66
CA ASN A 497 1.79 1.60 -5.98
C ASN A 497 1.65 0.26 -5.24
N SER A 498 0.45 -0.05 -4.72
CA SER A 498 0.16 -1.34 -4.08
C SER A 498 0.36 -2.54 -5.01
N LEU A 499 0.29 -2.37 -6.35
CA LEU A 499 0.51 -3.45 -7.32
C LEU A 499 1.89 -4.10 -7.18
N TRP A 500 2.91 -3.29 -6.88
CA TRP A 500 4.27 -3.77 -6.74
C TRP A 500 4.74 -3.74 -5.28
N MET A 501 4.50 -2.66 -4.54
CA MET A 501 4.92 -2.50 -3.14
C MET A 501 4.21 -3.50 -2.21
N GLY A 502 2.96 -3.86 -2.51
CA GLY A 502 2.17 -4.84 -1.76
C GLY A 502 2.78 -6.26 -1.74
N ASN A 503 3.76 -6.54 -2.60
CA ASN A 503 4.51 -7.79 -2.56
C ASN A 503 5.58 -7.81 -1.47
N PHE A 504 6.02 -6.64 -1.00
CA PHE A 504 7.04 -6.49 0.03
C PHE A 504 6.40 -6.11 1.37
N ILE A 505 5.51 -5.13 1.41
CA ILE A 505 4.96 -4.56 2.65
C ILE A 505 3.44 -4.50 2.57
N GLN A 506 2.78 -4.47 3.74
CA GLN A 506 1.37 -4.12 3.84
C GLN A 506 1.23 -2.65 3.47
N PRO A 507 0.43 -2.30 2.44
CA PRO A 507 0.23 -0.92 2.06
C PRO A 507 -0.49 -0.10 3.14
N ASP A 508 0.10 1.02 3.51
CA ASP A 508 -0.50 2.07 4.33
C ASP A 508 -0.95 3.23 3.42
N TRP A 509 -2.25 3.54 3.45
CA TRP A 509 -2.89 4.56 2.61
C TRP A 509 -2.93 5.94 3.28
N ASP A 510 -2.16 6.12 4.35
CA ASP A 510 -2.01 7.35 5.10
C ASP A 510 -3.28 7.78 5.86
N MET A 511 -3.07 8.70 6.81
CA MET A 511 -4.15 9.34 7.55
C MET A 511 -5.09 10.14 6.64
N PHE A 512 -6.25 10.51 7.20
CA PHE A 512 -7.15 11.50 6.63
C PHE A 512 -7.92 12.23 7.74
N GLN A 513 -8.53 13.36 7.41
CA GLN A 513 -9.44 14.05 8.32
C GLN A 513 -10.90 13.68 8.05
N SER A 514 -11.61 13.26 9.09
CA SER A 514 -13.02 12.84 9.04
C SER A 514 -13.99 14.01 8.81
N THR A 515 -13.52 15.24 9.02
CA THR A 515 -14.26 16.48 8.81
C THR A 515 -13.97 17.15 7.46
N HIS A 516 -13.05 16.60 6.66
CA HIS A 516 -12.73 17.11 5.33
C HIS A 516 -13.92 16.94 4.37
N GLN A 517 -14.02 17.80 3.35
CA GLN A 517 -15.11 17.77 2.36
C GLN A 517 -15.20 16.42 1.61
N CYS A 518 -14.06 15.80 1.34
CA CYS A 518 -13.96 14.47 0.72
C CYS A 518 -13.81 13.33 1.75
N ALA A 519 -14.17 13.53 3.02
CA ALA A 519 -13.89 12.53 4.07
C ALA A 519 -14.55 11.16 3.81
N GLU A 520 -15.78 11.10 3.29
CA GLU A 520 -16.44 9.82 3.01
C GLU A 520 -15.74 9.05 1.88
N PHE A 521 -15.23 9.76 0.86
CA PHE A 521 -14.42 9.21 -0.22
C PHE A 521 -13.12 8.57 0.32
N HIS A 522 -12.42 9.27 1.22
CA HIS A 522 -11.22 8.73 1.88
C HIS A 522 -11.56 7.56 2.80
N ALA A 523 -12.57 7.68 3.66
CA ALA A 523 -13.02 6.61 4.55
C ALA A 523 -13.34 5.32 3.78
N ALA A 524 -14.08 5.43 2.68
CA ALA A 524 -14.41 4.29 1.81
C ALA A 524 -13.15 3.65 1.20
N SER A 525 -12.22 4.47 0.71
CA SER A 525 -10.95 4.00 0.15
C SER A 525 -10.08 3.24 1.18
N ARG A 526 -10.02 3.72 2.43
CA ARG A 526 -9.29 3.06 3.53
C ARG A 526 -10.01 1.80 4.00
N ALA A 527 -11.35 1.76 3.97
CA ALA A 527 -12.12 0.57 4.33
C ALA A 527 -11.82 -0.63 3.41
N ILE A 528 -11.61 -0.37 2.11
CA ILE A 528 -11.25 -1.39 1.12
C ILE A 528 -9.74 -1.62 1.00
N SER A 529 -8.87 -0.70 1.45
CA SER A 529 -7.40 -0.76 1.22
C SER A 529 -6.75 -2.04 1.74
N GLY A 530 -7.29 -2.60 2.83
CA GLY A 530 -6.70 -3.73 3.55
C GLY A 530 -5.51 -3.38 4.44
N GLY A 531 -5.17 -2.09 4.54
CA GLY A 531 -4.15 -1.52 5.44
C GLY A 531 -4.73 -0.99 6.76
N PRO A 532 -3.92 -0.29 7.58
CA PRO A 532 -4.40 0.40 8.77
C PRO A 532 -5.38 1.53 8.41
N ILE A 533 -6.19 1.94 9.38
CA ILE A 533 -7.10 3.08 9.24
C ILE A 533 -6.88 3.99 10.44
N TYR A 534 -6.27 5.16 10.20
CA TYR A 534 -6.08 6.16 11.23
C TYR A 534 -6.43 7.54 10.71
N ILE A 535 -6.93 8.40 11.60
CA ILE A 535 -7.31 9.77 11.25
C ILE A 535 -6.32 10.78 11.83
N SER A 536 -6.36 12.02 11.36
CA SER A 536 -5.54 13.14 11.84
C SER A 536 -6.38 14.34 12.31
N ASP A 537 -7.65 14.09 12.64
CA ASP A 537 -8.59 15.11 13.09
C ASP A 537 -8.02 16.04 14.17
N ILE A 538 -8.34 17.33 14.02
CA ILE A 538 -8.14 18.34 15.06
C ILE A 538 -8.97 17.94 16.29
N VAL A 539 -8.38 18.10 17.49
CA VAL A 539 -9.03 17.76 18.75
C VAL A 539 -10.40 18.44 18.87
N GLY A 540 -11.44 17.65 19.12
CA GLY A 540 -12.82 18.12 19.26
C GLY A 540 -13.56 18.33 17.94
N GLN A 541 -12.91 18.10 16.79
CA GLN A 541 -13.52 18.19 15.47
C GLN A 541 -13.55 16.81 14.81
N HIS A 542 -14.59 16.03 15.15
CA HIS A 542 -14.76 14.67 14.67
C HIS A 542 -16.12 14.47 13.99
N ASN A 543 -16.12 13.78 12.85
CA ASN A 543 -17.34 13.27 12.24
C ASN A 543 -17.65 11.85 12.75
N PHE A 544 -18.21 11.75 13.96
CA PHE A 544 -18.49 10.45 14.59
C PHE A 544 -19.46 9.56 13.80
N LYS A 545 -20.33 10.15 12.97
CA LYS A 545 -21.21 9.35 12.09
C LYS A 545 -20.36 8.56 11.09
N LEU A 546 -19.39 9.22 10.46
CA LEU A 546 -18.45 8.57 9.54
C LEU A 546 -17.51 7.61 10.27
N LEU A 547 -16.91 8.03 11.38
CA LEU A 547 -15.96 7.21 12.12
C LEU A 547 -16.56 5.88 12.61
N LYS A 548 -17.84 5.88 13.03
CA LYS A 548 -18.58 4.66 13.42
C LYS A 548 -18.82 3.66 12.29
N SER A 549 -18.59 4.06 11.03
CA SER A 549 -18.63 3.14 9.87
C SER A 549 -17.28 2.45 9.60
N LEU A 550 -16.22 2.82 10.34
CA LEU A 550 -14.86 2.29 10.24
C LEU A 550 -14.41 1.59 11.53
N ALA A 551 -14.58 2.27 12.66
CA ALA A 551 -14.07 1.88 13.97
C ALA A 551 -15.11 1.09 14.77
N LEU A 552 -14.66 0.00 15.41
CA LEU A 552 -15.47 -0.75 16.36
C LEU A 552 -15.24 -0.23 17.80
N PRO A 553 -16.22 -0.44 18.71
CA PRO A 553 -16.10 -0.08 20.13
C PRO A 553 -14.86 -0.63 20.88
N ASP A 554 -14.21 -1.69 20.38
CA ASP A 554 -12.96 -2.22 20.96
C ASP A 554 -11.69 -1.58 20.35
N GLY A 555 -11.83 -0.59 19.48
CA GLY A 555 -10.73 0.07 18.78
C GLY A 555 -10.14 -0.74 17.63
N SER A 556 -10.76 -1.85 17.24
CA SER A 556 -10.40 -2.59 16.04
C SER A 556 -11.20 -2.15 14.81
N ILE A 557 -10.78 -2.61 13.62
CA ILE A 557 -11.46 -2.36 12.35
C ILE A 557 -11.92 -3.66 11.68
N LEU A 558 -12.79 -3.52 10.68
CA LEU A 558 -13.18 -4.59 9.76
C LEU A 558 -12.28 -4.56 8.52
N ARG A 559 -11.02 -4.96 8.67
CA ARG A 559 -10.03 -4.90 7.59
C ARG A 559 -10.24 -6.01 6.55
N CYS A 560 -10.05 -5.68 5.27
CA CYS A 560 -9.96 -6.68 4.21
C CYS A 560 -8.70 -7.58 4.37
N GLN A 561 -8.73 -8.79 3.83
CA GLN A 561 -7.66 -9.78 3.98
C GLN A 561 -6.48 -9.61 3.02
N HIS A 562 -6.72 -9.07 1.83
CA HIS A 562 -5.68 -8.71 0.87
C HIS A 562 -5.43 -7.20 0.95
N TYR A 563 -4.56 -6.67 0.09
CA TYR A 563 -4.46 -5.23 -0.18
C TYR A 563 -5.22 -4.87 -1.46
N ALA A 564 -5.79 -3.67 -1.52
CA ALA A 564 -6.57 -3.25 -2.67
C ALA A 564 -5.69 -3.09 -3.92
N LEU A 565 -6.20 -3.55 -5.06
CA LEU A 565 -5.54 -3.44 -6.36
C LEU A 565 -6.51 -2.93 -7.42
N PRO A 566 -6.05 -2.16 -8.43
CA PRO A 566 -6.86 -1.79 -9.57
C PRO A 566 -7.42 -3.02 -10.27
N THR A 567 -8.64 -2.95 -10.81
CA THR A 567 -9.20 -4.01 -11.66
C THR A 567 -8.49 -4.08 -13.00
N ARG A 568 -8.62 -5.22 -13.70
CA ARG A 568 -7.88 -5.48 -14.95
C ARG A 568 -8.11 -4.41 -16.02
N ASP A 569 -9.32 -3.88 -16.11
CA ASP A 569 -9.71 -2.86 -17.08
C ASP A 569 -9.25 -1.45 -16.72
N CYS A 570 -8.78 -1.22 -15.49
CA CYS A 570 -8.15 0.05 -15.09
C CYS A 570 -6.65 0.05 -15.32
N LEU A 571 -5.96 -1.10 -15.23
CA LEU A 571 -4.48 -1.19 -15.16
C LEU A 571 -3.72 -0.32 -16.18
N PHE A 572 -4.26 -0.17 -17.39
CA PHE A 572 -3.65 0.49 -18.53
C PHE A 572 -4.41 1.75 -18.99
N GLU A 573 -5.32 2.27 -18.15
CA GLU A 573 -6.06 3.51 -18.39
C GLU A 573 -5.66 4.57 -17.36
N ASP A 574 -6.02 5.83 -17.60
CA ASP A 574 -5.69 6.98 -16.76
C ASP A 574 -6.92 7.41 -15.93
N PRO A 575 -7.00 7.05 -14.64
CA PRO A 575 -8.14 7.41 -13.79
C PRO A 575 -8.09 8.84 -13.23
N LEU A 576 -7.10 9.67 -13.61
CA LEU A 576 -6.85 10.98 -13.02
C LEU A 576 -7.27 12.15 -13.92
N HIS A 577 -7.04 12.05 -15.23
CA HIS A 577 -7.25 13.20 -16.11
C HIS A 577 -7.49 12.83 -17.59
N ASP A 578 -8.32 11.82 -17.85
CA ASP A 578 -8.78 11.47 -19.20
C ASP A 578 -10.27 11.77 -19.46
N GLY A 579 -11.01 12.18 -18.42
CA GLY A 579 -12.43 12.52 -18.46
C GLY A 579 -13.38 11.34 -18.66
N LYS A 580 -12.90 10.10 -18.60
CA LYS A 580 -13.70 8.89 -18.91
C LYS A 580 -13.49 7.74 -17.93
N THR A 581 -12.33 7.60 -17.31
CA THR A 581 -11.95 6.39 -16.57
C THR A 581 -12.25 6.54 -15.09
N MET A 582 -13.05 5.61 -14.55
CA MET A 582 -13.26 5.47 -13.12
C MET A 582 -12.18 4.59 -12.52
N LEU A 583 -11.64 4.94 -11.35
CA LEU A 583 -10.79 4.03 -10.59
C LEU A 583 -11.67 2.93 -9.99
N LYS A 584 -11.43 1.69 -10.42
CA LYS A 584 -12.03 0.50 -9.79
C LYS A 584 -10.95 -0.29 -9.09
N ILE A 585 -11.19 -0.63 -7.82
CA ILE A 585 -10.27 -1.43 -7.01
C ILE A 585 -11.01 -2.58 -6.34
N TRP A 586 -10.35 -3.73 -6.22
CA TRP A 586 -10.93 -4.91 -5.58
C TRP A 586 -10.12 -5.34 -4.35
N ASN A 587 -10.81 -5.98 -3.41
CA ASN A 587 -10.20 -6.67 -2.27
C ASN A 587 -11.10 -7.84 -1.83
N LEU A 588 -10.66 -8.62 -0.85
CA LEU A 588 -11.33 -9.80 -0.35
C LEU A 588 -11.55 -9.70 1.16
N ASN A 589 -12.74 -10.08 1.61
CA ASN A 589 -13.01 -10.49 2.98
C ASN A 589 -12.94 -12.02 3.07
N LYS A 590 -13.16 -12.54 4.28
CA LYS A 590 -13.09 -13.99 4.55
C LYS A 590 -14.12 -14.82 3.76
N TYR A 591 -15.27 -14.23 3.44
CA TYR A 591 -16.38 -14.92 2.75
C TYR A 591 -17.01 -14.11 1.61
N THR A 592 -16.55 -12.88 1.37
CA THR A 592 -17.10 -11.98 0.34
C THR A 592 -15.99 -11.25 -0.38
N GLY A 593 -16.25 -10.82 -1.60
CA GLY A 593 -15.44 -9.85 -2.33
C GLY A 593 -15.89 -8.42 -2.03
N VAL A 594 -14.99 -7.47 -2.20
CA VAL A 594 -15.29 -6.03 -2.15
C VAL A 594 -14.80 -5.40 -3.45
N LEU A 595 -15.65 -4.62 -4.10
CA LEU A 595 -15.29 -3.81 -5.25
C LEU A 595 -15.62 -2.35 -4.93
N GLY A 596 -14.64 -1.48 -5.04
CA GLY A 596 -14.79 -0.04 -4.85
C GLY A 596 -14.68 0.70 -6.17
N LEU A 597 -15.62 1.60 -6.42
CA LEU A 597 -15.71 2.43 -7.60
C LEU A 597 -15.50 3.89 -7.17
N PHE A 598 -14.54 4.60 -7.77
CA PHE A 598 -14.14 5.94 -7.33
C PHE A 598 -13.91 6.84 -8.54
N ASN A 599 -14.60 7.98 -8.59
CA ASN A 599 -14.28 9.00 -9.58
C ASN A 599 -13.13 9.88 -9.06
N CYS A 600 -11.91 9.60 -9.54
CA CYS A 600 -10.68 10.31 -9.15
C CYS A 600 -10.28 11.42 -10.14
N GLN A 601 -11.13 11.72 -11.12
CA GLN A 601 -10.81 12.63 -12.21
C GLN A 601 -10.73 14.08 -11.72
N GLY A 602 -9.76 14.83 -12.23
CA GLY A 602 -9.64 16.27 -11.96
C GLY A 602 -8.22 16.80 -11.85
N GLY A 603 -7.20 15.96 -11.94
CA GLY A 603 -5.79 16.40 -11.95
C GLY A 603 -4.81 15.24 -11.77
N GLY A 604 -3.55 15.47 -12.12
CA GLY A 604 -2.48 14.48 -12.02
C GLY A 604 -1.16 14.98 -12.63
N TRP A 605 -0.28 14.05 -12.99
CA TRP A 605 1.09 14.39 -13.41
C TRP A 605 1.14 15.10 -14.76
N SER A 606 1.72 16.30 -14.78
CA SER A 606 2.05 17.04 -16.00
C SER A 606 3.52 16.88 -16.33
N ARG A 607 3.81 16.22 -17.45
CA ARG A 607 5.18 15.98 -17.95
C ARG A 607 5.90 17.27 -18.32
N GLU A 608 5.17 18.23 -18.87
CA GLU A 608 5.72 19.49 -19.38
C GLU A 608 6.25 20.37 -18.24
N SER A 609 5.47 20.50 -17.17
CA SER A 609 5.84 21.28 -15.99
C SER A 609 6.52 20.45 -14.89
N ARG A 610 6.54 19.11 -15.03
CA ARG A 610 7.10 18.14 -14.07
C ARG A 610 6.54 18.31 -12.66
N ARG A 611 5.23 18.44 -12.56
CA ARG A 611 4.50 18.51 -11.30
C ARG A 611 3.07 18.01 -11.48
N ASN A 612 2.42 17.70 -10.37
CA ASN A 612 0.99 17.47 -10.39
C ASN A 612 0.24 18.78 -10.62
N GLU A 613 -0.74 18.78 -11.51
CA GLU A 613 -1.54 19.95 -11.86
C GLU A 613 -3.03 19.61 -11.86
N SER A 614 -3.84 20.62 -11.51
CA SER A 614 -5.28 20.54 -11.69
C SER A 614 -5.62 20.45 -13.17
N ALA A 615 -6.54 19.54 -13.49
CA ALA A 615 -7.14 19.37 -14.80
C ALA A 615 -8.66 19.41 -14.63
N SER A 616 -9.17 20.53 -14.12
CA SER A 616 -10.58 20.72 -13.73
C SER A 616 -11.57 20.46 -14.86
N GLN A 617 -11.15 20.57 -16.13
CA GLN A 617 -11.94 20.17 -17.29
C GLN A 617 -12.33 18.68 -17.31
N PHE A 618 -11.58 17.82 -16.63
CA PHE A 618 -11.88 16.40 -16.49
C PHE A 618 -12.63 16.05 -15.21
N SER A 619 -12.78 17.01 -14.28
CA SER A 619 -13.58 16.86 -13.07
C SER A 619 -15.08 16.88 -13.40
N ALA A 620 -15.55 15.80 -14.03
CA ALA A 620 -16.93 15.58 -14.44
C ALA A 620 -17.42 14.19 -14.02
N MET A 621 -18.74 14.00 -14.07
CA MET A 621 -19.35 12.68 -13.83
C MET A 621 -18.83 11.66 -14.86
N VAL A 622 -18.36 10.51 -14.38
CA VAL A 622 -17.92 9.39 -15.23
C VAL A 622 -18.72 8.14 -14.92
N GLY A 623 -18.96 7.33 -15.96
CA GLY A 623 -19.67 6.05 -15.88
C GLY A 623 -18.72 4.86 -16.01
N CYS A 624 -19.03 3.75 -15.35
CA CYS A 624 -18.33 2.49 -15.52
C CYS A 624 -19.29 1.29 -15.42
N PHE A 625 -18.82 0.12 -15.86
CA PHE A 625 -19.49 -1.14 -15.60
C PHE A 625 -18.75 -1.90 -14.48
N ALA A 626 -19.51 -2.46 -13.55
CA ALA A 626 -19.02 -3.31 -12.48
C ALA A 626 -19.62 -4.72 -12.60
N SER A 627 -18.82 -5.74 -12.25
CA SER A 627 -19.23 -7.15 -12.32
C SER A 627 -18.65 -7.96 -11.16
N PRO A 628 -19.29 -9.06 -10.71
CA PRO A 628 -18.67 -10.01 -9.77
C PRO A 628 -17.31 -10.57 -10.24
N LYS A 629 -17.05 -10.56 -11.57
CA LYS A 629 -15.78 -10.96 -12.17
C LYS A 629 -14.64 -9.95 -11.97
N ASP A 630 -14.94 -8.71 -11.60
CA ASP A 630 -13.92 -7.69 -11.35
C ASP A 630 -13.19 -7.94 -10.02
N VAL A 631 -13.71 -8.83 -9.17
CA VAL A 631 -13.04 -9.32 -7.97
C VAL A 631 -12.16 -10.52 -8.34
N GLU A 632 -10.87 -10.46 -7.98
CA GLU A 632 -9.92 -11.53 -8.25
C GLU A 632 -9.95 -12.61 -7.14
N TRP A 633 -11.01 -13.41 -7.11
CA TRP A 633 -11.32 -14.42 -6.08
C TRP A 633 -10.20 -15.41 -5.73
N SER A 634 -9.32 -15.71 -6.69
CA SER A 634 -8.22 -16.67 -6.50
C SER A 634 -6.97 -16.07 -5.83
N ASN A 635 -6.99 -14.77 -5.51
CA ASN A 635 -5.90 -14.10 -4.82
C ASN A 635 -6.03 -14.17 -3.28
N GLY A 636 -4.94 -13.90 -2.58
CA GLY A 636 -4.87 -13.91 -1.12
C GLY A 636 -4.45 -15.25 -0.50
N LYS A 637 -4.20 -15.25 0.81
CA LYS A 637 -3.72 -16.43 1.55
C LYS A 637 -4.80 -17.50 1.70
N ASN A 638 -6.07 -17.10 1.82
CA ASN A 638 -7.22 -17.98 1.99
C ASN A 638 -8.31 -17.57 0.98
N PRO A 639 -8.17 -17.94 -0.30
CA PRO A 639 -9.10 -17.52 -1.34
C PRO A 639 -10.51 -18.05 -1.09
N VAL A 640 -11.51 -17.24 -1.40
CA VAL A 640 -12.92 -17.66 -1.37
C VAL A 640 -13.18 -18.46 -2.65
N SER A 641 -13.43 -19.77 -2.51
CA SER A 641 -13.75 -20.61 -3.66
C SER A 641 -15.10 -20.20 -4.26
N VAL A 642 -15.08 -19.85 -5.54
CA VAL A 642 -16.26 -19.51 -6.34
C VAL A 642 -16.50 -20.54 -7.45
N ASP A 643 -15.84 -21.70 -7.37
CA ASP A 643 -16.01 -22.79 -8.33
C ASP A 643 -17.45 -23.33 -8.26
N GLY A 644 -18.13 -23.32 -9.41
CA GLY A 644 -19.53 -23.74 -9.50
C GLY A 644 -20.55 -22.71 -8.99
N VAL A 645 -20.13 -21.53 -8.54
CA VAL A 645 -21.04 -20.44 -8.16
C VAL A 645 -21.67 -19.82 -9.41
N SER A 646 -22.99 -19.93 -9.54
CA SER A 646 -23.75 -19.44 -10.69
C SER A 646 -24.36 -18.06 -10.49
N ILE A 647 -24.54 -17.64 -9.23
CA ILE A 647 -25.18 -16.38 -8.83
C ILE A 647 -24.41 -15.78 -7.65
N PHE A 648 -24.27 -14.46 -7.67
CA PHE A 648 -23.76 -13.64 -6.59
C PHE A 648 -24.86 -12.69 -6.10
N ALA A 649 -24.90 -12.46 -4.79
CA ALA A 649 -25.66 -11.39 -4.19
C ALA A 649 -24.71 -10.18 -4.06
N VAL A 650 -25.05 -9.08 -4.73
CA VAL A 650 -24.24 -7.86 -4.79
C VAL A 650 -24.98 -6.74 -4.09
N TYR A 651 -24.40 -6.24 -3.00
CA TYR A 651 -24.97 -5.15 -2.21
C TYR A 651 -24.20 -3.86 -2.46
N MET A 652 -24.91 -2.80 -2.85
CA MET A 652 -24.37 -1.45 -3.08
C MET A 652 -24.54 -0.59 -1.83
N TYR A 653 -23.44 -0.11 -1.25
CA TYR A 653 -23.43 0.55 0.05
C TYR A 653 -24.17 1.88 0.05
N GLN A 654 -23.85 2.80 -0.88
CA GLN A 654 -24.49 4.11 -0.93
C GLN A 654 -25.96 4.00 -1.32
N LYS A 655 -26.27 3.22 -2.36
CA LYS A 655 -27.66 3.00 -2.79
C LYS A 655 -28.51 2.18 -1.81
N ARG A 656 -27.88 1.36 -0.97
CA ARG A 656 -28.51 0.39 -0.05
C ARG A 656 -29.37 -0.65 -0.75
N GLU A 657 -29.01 -1.00 -1.98
CA GLU A 657 -29.72 -1.94 -2.85
C GLU A 657 -28.99 -3.28 -2.94
N LEU A 658 -29.73 -4.37 -3.11
CA LEU A 658 -29.21 -5.70 -3.37
C LEU A 658 -29.68 -6.18 -4.74
N MET A 659 -28.77 -6.77 -5.49
CA MET A 659 -29.06 -7.41 -6.76
C MET A 659 -28.47 -8.81 -6.84
N LEU A 660 -29.13 -9.69 -7.60
CA LEU A 660 -28.61 -11.01 -7.94
C LEU A 660 -28.00 -10.95 -9.33
N MET A 661 -26.72 -11.32 -9.42
CA MET A 661 -25.94 -11.23 -10.64
C MET A 661 -25.29 -12.57 -10.96
N LYS A 662 -25.36 -13.01 -12.22
CA LYS A 662 -24.47 -14.04 -12.73
C LYS A 662 -23.05 -13.49 -12.82
N PRO A 663 -22.01 -14.34 -12.85
CA PRO A 663 -20.64 -13.89 -12.99
C PRO A 663 -20.41 -12.94 -14.18
N SER A 664 -21.12 -13.12 -15.31
CA SER A 664 -20.96 -12.28 -16.51
C SER A 664 -21.81 -11.02 -16.53
N ASP A 665 -22.74 -10.86 -15.59
CA ASP A 665 -23.64 -9.71 -15.58
C ASP A 665 -22.85 -8.44 -15.21
N LYS A 666 -23.33 -7.30 -15.71
CA LYS A 666 -22.72 -5.99 -15.50
C LYS A 666 -23.78 -5.02 -14.98
N ILE A 667 -23.39 -4.18 -14.02
CA ILE A 667 -24.18 -3.02 -13.58
C ILE A 667 -23.46 -1.75 -14.00
N GLU A 668 -24.22 -0.79 -14.54
CA GLU A 668 -23.73 0.55 -14.84
C GLU A 668 -23.82 1.44 -13.60
N VAL A 669 -22.73 2.15 -13.31
CA VAL A 669 -22.64 3.10 -12.19
C VAL A 669 -22.02 4.39 -12.72
N SER A 670 -22.66 5.53 -12.43
CA SER A 670 -22.14 6.86 -12.74
C SER A 670 -21.93 7.63 -11.44
N LEU A 671 -20.78 8.28 -11.32
CA LEU A 671 -20.37 8.99 -10.10
C LEU A 671 -19.87 10.39 -10.44
N GLU A 672 -20.34 11.37 -9.68
CA GLU A 672 -19.74 12.72 -9.64
C GLU A 672 -18.27 12.67 -9.16
N PRO A 673 -17.45 13.67 -9.50
CA PRO A 673 -16.06 13.75 -9.04
C PRO A 673 -15.94 13.59 -7.52
N PHE A 674 -14.93 12.85 -7.07
CA PHE A 674 -14.63 12.59 -5.66
C PHE A 674 -15.78 11.94 -4.88
N ASN A 675 -16.66 11.22 -5.60
CA ASN A 675 -17.66 10.33 -5.05
C ASN A 675 -17.29 8.86 -5.30
N TYR A 676 -17.98 7.95 -4.63
CA TYR A 676 -17.66 6.54 -4.61
C TYR A 676 -18.89 5.63 -4.57
N GLU A 677 -18.71 4.35 -4.83
CA GLU A 677 -19.65 3.29 -4.45
C GLU A 677 -18.86 2.06 -3.99
N LEU A 678 -19.32 1.39 -2.94
CA LEU A 678 -18.74 0.14 -2.45
C LEU A 678 -19.72 -1.00 -2.68
N LEU A 679 -19.26 -2.04 -3.36
CA LEU A 679 -20.02 -3.24 -3.65
C LEU A 679 -19.49 -4.39 -2.79
N THR A 680 -20.35 -4.95 -1.95
CA THR A 680 -20.08 -6.24 -1.31
C THR A 680 -20.61 -7.34 -2.21
N VAL A 681 -19.72 -8.20 -2.70
CA VAL A 681 -20.03 -9.30 -3.62
C VAL A 681 -19.99 -10.60 -2.84
N SER A 682 -21.12 -11.29 -2.71
CA SER A 682 -21.24 -12.50 -1.89
C SER A 682 -21.69 -13.70 -2.73
N PRO A 683 -20.93 -14.81 -2.76
CA PRO A 683 -21.33 -16.01 -3.50
C PRO A 683 -22.60 -16.62 -2.91
N VAL A 684 -23.58 -16.94 -3.77
CA VAL A 684 -24.83 -17.57 -3.32
C VAL A 684 -24.62 -19.07 -3.15
N THR A 685 -24.80 -19.54 -1.93
CA THR A 685 -24.80 -20.97 -1.60
C THR A 685 -26.20 -21.56 -1.77
N ILE A 686 -26.30 -22.75 -2.38
CA ILE A 686 -27.56 -23.46 -2.60
C ILE A 686 -27.69 -24.62 -1.60
N PHE A 687 -28.80 -24.65 -0.86
CA PHE A 687 -29.16 -25.72 0.07
C PHE A 687 -29.98 -26.82 -0.63
N PRO A 688 -29.42 -28.02 -0.88
CA PRO A 688 -30.04 -28.99 -1.78
C PRO A 688 -31.37 -29.57 -1.27
N ARG A 689 -31.52 -29.76 0.05
CA ARG A 689 -32.72 -30.42 0.62
C ARG A 689 -34.00 -29.58 0.51
N LYS A 690 -33.89 -28.25 0.63
CA LYS A 690 -35.03 -27.31 0.60
C LYS A 690 -34.98 -26.31 -0.56
N ASN A 691 -33.96 -26.39 -1.41
CA ASN A 691 -33.67 -25.45 -2.48
C ASN A 691 -33.71 -23.97 -2.00
N ILE A 692 -33.01 -23.70 -0.90
CA ILE A 692 -32.85 -22.35 -0.35
C ILE A 692 -31.55 -21.79 -0.93
N HIS A 693 -31.57 -20.55 -1.39
CA HIS A 693 -30.39 -19.83 -1.84
C HIS A 693 -30.05 -18.82 -0.76
N PHE A 694 -28.76 -18.72 -0.39
CA PHE A 694 -28.35 -17.88 0.71
C PHE A 694 -26.99 -17.26 0.46
N ALA A 695 -26.84 -15.98 0.82
CA ALA A 695 -25.57 -15.28 0.76
C ALA A 695 -25.48 -14.28 1.92
N PRO A 696 -24.42 -14.36 2.76
CA PRO A 696 -24.24 -13.37 3.81
C PRO A 696 -23.74 -12.05 3.23
N ILE A 697 -24.32 -10.92 3.64
CA ILE A 697 -23.87 -9.58 3.20
C ILE A 697 -22.98 -8.97 4.29
N GLY A 698 -23.46 -8.88 5.53
CA GLY A 698 -22.69 -8.38 6.68
C GLY A 698 -23.34 -7.18 7.36
N LEU A 699 -22.54 -6.37 8.06
CA LEU A 699 -23.01 -5.17 8.79
C LEU A 699 -23.07 -3.96 7.85
N VAL A 700 -24.26 -3.60 7.38
CA VAL A 700 -24.44 -2.57 6.33
C VAL A 700 -24.26 -1.14 6.84
N ASN A 701 -24.14 -0.95 8.16
CA ASN A 701 -23.68 0.30 8.76
C ASN A 701 -22.16 0.51 8.65
N MET A 702 -21.41 -0.53 8.30
CA MET A 702 -19.94 -0.48 8.15
C MET A 702 -19.56 -0.37 6.68
N LEU A 703 -18.57 0.47 6.35
CA LEU A 703 -18.09 0.66 4.97
C LEU A 703 -17.57 -0.64 4.38
N ASN A 704 -16.78 -1.41 5.14
CA ASN A 704 -16.48 -2.80 4.80
C ASN A 704 -17.52 -3.76 5.40
N THR A 705 -18.70 -3.77 4.79
CA THR A 705 -19.87 -4.54 5.24
C THR A 705 -19.57 -6.02 5.46
N GLY A 706 -18.96 -6.67 4.45
CA GLY A 706 -18.63 -8.09 4.50
C GLY A 706 -17.49 -8.46 5.45
N GLY A 707 -16.67 -7.48 5.86
CA GLY A 707 -15.59 -7.68 6.82
C GLY A 707 -16.07 -8.10 8.20
N ALA A 708 -17.35 -7.88 8.52
CA ALA A 708 -17.98 -8.32 9.77
C ALA A 708 -18.11 -9.85 9.86
N ILE A 709 -18.12 -10.57 8.74
CA ILE A 709 -18.38 -12.02 8.70
C ILE A 709 -17.10 -12.79 9.01
N GLN A 710 -17.03 -13.39 10.20
CA GLN A 710 -15.86 -14.11 10.70
C GLN A 710 -15.99 -15.64 10.64
N SER A 711 -17.22 -16.16 10.64
CA SER A 711 -17.48 -17.58 10.36
C SER A 711 -18.81 -17.77 9.66
N THR A 712 -18.89 -18.80 8.83
CA THR A 712 -20.15 -19.31 8.26
C THR A 712 -20.16 -20.82 8.44
N MET A 713 -21.17 -21.35 9.12
CA MET A 713 -21.35 -22.79 9.29
C MET A 713 -22.74 -23.19 8.83
N LEU A 714 -22.81 -24.33 8.16
CA LEU A 714 -24.05 -24.93 7.69
C LEU A 714 -24.30 -26.18 8.53
N GLY A 715 -25.43 -26.23 9.22
CA GLY A 715 -25.81 -27.40 10.01
C GLY A 715 -26.23 -28.55 9.11
N ASP A 716 -25.45 -29.64 9.10
CA ASP A 716 -25.81 -30.86 8.38
C ASP A 716 -27.11 -31.45 8.97
N GLY A 717 -28.20 -31.32 8.20
CA GLY A 717 -29.48 -31.94 8.52
C GLY A 717 -30.59 -31.02 9.00
N GLU A 718 -30.27 -29.83 9.53
CA GLU A 718 -31.24 -28.98 10.25
C GLU A 718 -31.72 -27.72 9.51
N ASN A 719 -31.27 -27.46 8.27
CA ASN A 719 -31.53 -26.18 7.55
C ASN A 719 -31.16 -24.95 8.39
N LEU A 720 -30.09 -25.10 9.18
CA LEU A 720 -29.58 -24.09 10.07
C LEU A 720 -28.36 -23.41 9.44
N VAL A 721 -28.37 -22.09 9.39
CA VAL A 721 -27.22 -21.28 9.01
C VAL A 721 -26.72 -20.55 10.23
N ARG A 722 -25.44 -20.68 10.54
CA ARG A 722 -24.78 -19.95 11.63
C ARG A 722 -23.73 -19.00 11.07
N ILE A 723 -23.76 -17.74 11.49
CA ILE A 723 -22.79 -16.73 11.10
C ILE A 723 -22.17 -16.13 12.35
N GLY A 724 -20.84 -16.18 12.46
CA GLY A 724 -20.11 -15.42 13.46
C GLY A 724 -19.84 -14.01 12.96
N VAL A 725 -20.33 -13.01 13.68
CA VAL A 725 -20.29 -11.59 13.30
C VAL A 725 -19.43 -10.83 14.29
N LYS A 726 -18.46 -10.07 13.77
CA LYS A 726 -17.67 -9.11 14.53
C LYS A 726 -18.27 -7.71 14.35
N GLY A 727 -18.60 -7.05 15.45
CA GLY A 727 -19.18 -5.72 15.43
C GLY A 727 -20.63 -5.68 15.87
N SER A 728 -21.26 -4.53 15.69
CA SER A 728 -22.66 -4.29 16.05
C SER A 728 -23.34 -3.41 14.99
N GLY A 729 -24.65 -3.56 14.85
CA GLY A 729 -25.45 -2.73 13.95
C GLY A 729 -26.41 -3.56 13.10
N GLU A 730 -26.79 -3.00 11.96
CA GLU A 730 -27.75 -3.63 11.05
C GLU A 730 -27.03 -4.69 10.21
N MET A 731 -27.32 -5.96 10.47
CA MET A 731 -26.86 -7.07 9.65
C MET A 731 -27.90 -7.41 8.59
N ARG A 732 -27.43 -7.60 7.35
CA ARG A 732 -28.23 -8.09 6.25
C ARG A 732 -27.71 -9.39 5.68
N VAL A 733 -28.62 -10.24 5.23
CA VAL A 733 -28.31 -11.45 4.45
C VAL A 733 -29.35 -11.64 3.35
N TYR A 734 -28.94 -12.21 2.22
CA TYR A 734 -29.84 -12.66 1.18
C TYR A 734 -30.34 -14.08 1.49
N ALA A 735 -31.64 -14.32 1.37
CA ALA A 735 -32.23 -15.65 1.44
C ALA A 735 -33.45 -15.76 0.52
N SER A 736 -33.52 -16.81 -0.32
CA SER A 736 -34.66 -17.02 -1.23
C SER A 736 -35.97 -17.41 -0.53
N LYS A 737 -35.91 -17.79 0.75
CA LYS A 737 -37.07 -18.11 1.59
C LYS A 737 -36.95 -17.40 2.92
N LYS A 738 -38.10 -17.09 3.54
CA LYS A 738 -38.14 -16.54 4.90
C LYS A 738 -37.74 -17.62 5.92
N PRO A 739 -36.82 -17.35 6.87
CA PRO A 739 -36.52 -18.29 7.95
C PRO A 739 -37.71 -18.35 8.93
N MET A 740 -37.86 -19.48 9.62
CA MET A 740 -38.85 -19.66 10.67
C MET A 740 -38.47 -18.90 11.94
N THR A 741 -37.19 -18.93 12.30
CA THR A 741 -36.66 -18.25 13.49
C THR A 741 -35.27 -17.68 13.22
N CYS A 742 -34.96 -16.60 13.94
CA CYS A 742 -33.62 -16.01 14.04
C CYS A 742 -33.21 -16.01 15.50
N LYS A 743 -31.95 -16.34 15.78
CA LYS A 743 -31.36 -16.21 17.11
C LYS A 743 -30.05 -15.45 17.04
N ILE A 744 -29.74 -14.70 18.09
CA ILE A 744 -28.41 -14.14 18.35
C ILE A 744 -27.95 -14.67 19.70
N ASP A 745 -26.80 -15.35 19.71
CA ASP A 745 -26.20 -15.93 20.91
C ASP A 745 -27.25 -16.76 21.70
N GLU A 746 -27.90 -17.69 20.99
CA GLU A 746 -28.96 -18.59 21.46
C GLU A 746 -30.29 -17.91 21.86
N THR A 747 -30.35 -16.58 21.85
CA THR A 747 -31.54 -15.80 22.20
C THR A 747 -32.40 -15.52 20.97
N LEU A 748 -33.71 -15.83 21.03
CA LEU A 748 -34.65 -15.49 19.94
C LEU A 748 -34.66 -13.98 19.68
N THR A 749 -34.52 -13.59 18.42
CA THR A 749 -34.43 -12.19 18.00
C THR A 749 -35.42 -11.91 16.88
N GLU A 750 -36.09 -10.77 16.96
CA GLU A 750 -36.94 -10.28 15.88
C GLU A 750 -36.10 -9.94 14.64
N PHE A 751 -36.62 -10.27 13.47
CA PHE A 751 -35.99 -9.96 12.19
C PHE A 751 -37.04 -9.53 11.18
N ASN A 752 -36.65 -8.67 10.24
CA ASN A 752 -37.46 -8.35 9.08
C ASN A 752 -37.11 -9.26 7.90
N TYR A 753 -38.08 -9.54 7.03
CA TYR A 753 -37.86 -10.21 5.76
C TYR A 753 -38.65 -9.52 4.66
N GLU A 754 -37.93 -8.82 3.80
CA GLU A 754 -38.48 -8.01 2.71
C GLU A 754 -37.59 -8.18 1.47
N GLU A 755 -38.17 -8.32 0.29
CA GLU A 755 -37.42 -8.45 -0.98
C GLU A 755 -36.30 -9.52 -0.97
N GLN A 756 -36.54 -10.67 -0.33
CA GLN A 756 -35.56 -11.76 -0.17
C GLN A 756 -34.33 -11.39 0.68
N MET A 757 -34.47 -10.37 1.51
CA MET A 757 -33.43 -9.88 2.40
C MET A 757 -33.89 -10.01 3.85
N ILE A 758 -33.07 -10.65 4.67
CA ILE A 758 -33.28 -10.70 6.11
C ILE A 758 -32.49 -9.55 6.73
N THR A 759 -33.13 -8.78 7.61
CA THR A 759 -32.49 -7.72 8.38
C THR A 759 -32.63 -8.01 9.87
N VAL A 760 -31.52 -7.96 10.59
CA VAL A 760 -31.47 -8.16 12.04
C VAL A 760 -30.48 -7.17 12.68
N HIS A 761 -30.80 -6.65 13.86
CA HIS A 761 -29.89 -5.79 14.60
C HIS A 761 -28.99 -6.62 15.52
N VAL A 762 -27.69 -6.62 15.26
CA VAL A 762 -26.68 -7.34 16.05
C VAL A 762 -26.17 -6.41 17.16
N PRO A 763 -26.38 -6.75 18.45
CA PRO A 763 -25.83 -5.98 19.55
C PRO A 763 -24.30 -6.15 19.63
N TRP A 764 -23.62 -5.25 20.33
CA TRP A 764 -22.22 -5.47 20.66
C TRP A 764 -22.10 -6.69 21.61
N PRO A 765 -21.20 -7.65 21.34
CA PRO A 765 -21.10 -8.87 22.14
C PRO A 765 -20.74 -8.55 23.61
N LEU A 766 -21.54 -9.08 24.54
CA LEU A 766 -21.33 -8.94 25.99
C LEU A 766 -20.33 -9.97 26.54
N SER A 767 -20.06 -11.03 25.78
CA SER A 767 -19.19 -12.14 26.14
C SER A 767 -17.75 -11.92 25.70
N SER A 768 -16.82 -12.69 26.27
CA SER A 768 -15.40 -12.68 25.89
C SER A 768 -15.13 -13.20 24.46
N SER A 769 -16.14 -13.71 23.72
CA SER A 769 -15.96 -14.33 22.41
C SER A 769 -15.67 -13.36 21.27
N SER A 770 -15.73 -12.03 21.47
CA SER A 770 -15.54 -10.97 20.46
C SER A 770 -16.47 -11.03 19.23
N LEU A 771 -17.29 -12.08 19.11
CA LEU A 771 -18.20 -12.38 18.02
C LEU A 771 -19.58 -12.70 18.59
N SER A 772 -20.62 -12.20 17.93
CA SER A 772 -22.00 -12.66 18.09
C SER A 772 -22.32 -13.74 17.06
N ILE A 773 -22.99 -14.80 17.49
CA ILE A 773 -23.43 -15.89 16.61
C ILE A 773 -24.88 -15.65 16.20
N VAL A 774 -25.10 -15.37 14.92
CA VAL A 774 -26.42 -15.21 14.33
C VAL A 774 -26.85 -16.51 13.67
N GLU A 775 -27.99 -17.05 14.08
CA GLU A 775 -28.53 -18.30 13.58
C GLU A 775 -29.86 -18.09 12.84
N TYR A 776 -29.99 -18.65 11.64
CA TYR A 776 -31.22 -18.68 10.86
C TYR A 776 -31.68 -20.12 10.65
N LEU A 777 -32.90 -20.44 11.08
CA LEU A 777 -33.52 -21.75 10.89
C LEU A 777 -34.60 -21.67 9.82
N PHE A 778 -34.48 -22.44 8.73
CA PHE A 778 -35.41 -22.45 7.59
C PHE A 778 -36.30 -23.69 7.50
#